data_AF-A0A957Y900-F1
#
_entry.id   AF-A0A957Y900-F1
#
_cell.length_a   1.000
_cell.length_b   1.000
_cell.length_c   1.000
_cell.angle_alpha   90.00
_cell.angle_beta   90.00
_cell.angle_gamma   90.00
#
_symmetry.space_group_name_H-M   'P 1'
#
loop_
_entity.id
_entity.type
_entity.pdbx_description
1 polymer ?
#
loop_
_entity_poly.entity_id
_entity_poly.type
_entity_poly.pdbx_seq_one_letter_code
_entity_poly.pdbx_strand_id
1 'polypeptide(L)'
;TEAAAEAQQAAQDAAASAEETAQEMATAAEEAAQQAVQEAEAAAQEAAAQAEQAAQEAAAAAEQAAQEAQAAAEEALAEAEGAAEEAAQAAQQAGQEALASVEQAGQALANEVTGLASTAAGLFARLGEQANATEQHILLSQFFIKIGGKSVPEPQMEELMRDIIEVVVDNSLHMPDMFTLHLHDKSVKWIDSDLLAIGEPVEIGAKAVENQGENVPQEGLLIKGEITALEPDFTNEGEPTLIVRGYDRLHRFHRGKFTRTYLNMTDSEIVGKIAQEVGLQAETDPTSPPFDYVLQNNQTNMEFLLDRAKRIGYQLYVEDKTLHFHKGDKDQGSGPELEWGRNMTIFRPRLTAVHQADEVVVRGWDPKAKAEIVGRATNGKLKPEVGFPEAGGELSKSAFQASAQAVVVTYPVTSQDEAQTMAQALCDTISGDFITAEGTCLGNAQLNPGKTITVTGVGNNFNGSYFVTSAIHVFNTEVGYETSFTVTGRQPNTLIDVLEPQNGHHRTEGVVIGLVTNNKDPEGLGRVKVKFPWLTDSEESTWARISSPMAGQGGGFYYLPEINDEVLLAFEHGDINYPYILGALWNGKDKPPGQKDKIVGGDGKVNHRVLKSRSGHHILLDDTSGTEKIEIIDSSSSNSIVIQSDKHTIEVTAQTKVVVKAGGLSITLDNQSQSIELSGGGRKMAMRNGQIQFT
;
A
#
# COMPACT_ATOMS: atom_id res chain seq x y z
N THR A 1 -35.70 -80.49 60.24
CA THR A 1 -36.78 -79.73 59.57
C THR A 1 -36.95 -78.37 60.20
N GLU A 2 -37.00 -78.26 61.53
CA GLU A 2 -37.10 -76.99 62.27
C GLU A 2 -35.91 -76.04 62.05
N ALA A 3 -34.67 -76.52 62.18
CA ALA A 3 -33.46 -75.72 61.93
C ALA A 3 -33.31 -75.21 60.48
N ALA A 4 -33.92 -75.88 59.49
CA ALA A 4 -33.91 -75.42 58.10
C ALA A 4 -34.92 -74.29 57.87
N ALA A 5 -36.05 -74.31 58.59
CA ALA A 5 -37.04 -73.24 58.56
C ALA A 5 -36.51 -71.96 59.24
N GLU A 6 -35.80 -72.10 60.36
CA GLU A 6 -35.15 -70.96 61.03
C GLU A 6 -34.04 -70.32 60.16
N ALA A 7 -33.22 -71.13 59.48
CA ALA A 7 -32.20 -70.63 58.57
C ALA A 7 -32.80 -69.91 57.35
N GLN A 8 -33.95 -70.41 56.84
CA GLN A 8 -34.65 -69.78 55.72
C GLN A 8 -35.31 -68.46 56.13
N GLN A 9 -35.88 -68.38 57.33
CA GLN A 9 -36.42 -67.13 57.87
C GLN A 9 -35.30 -66.10 58.08
N ALA A 10 -34.17 -66.49 58.69
CA ALA A 10 -33.04 -65.61 58.90
C ALA A 10 -32.44 -65.08 57.57
N ALA A 11 -32.44 -65.89 56.51
CA ALA A 11 -32.01 -65.45 55.18
C ALA A 11 -32.99 -64.46 54.52
N GLN A 12 -34.30 -64.64 54.75
CA GLN A 12 -35.33 -63.71 54.27
C GLN A 12 -35.26 -62.37 55.01
N ASP A 13 -35.06 -62.40 56.33
CA ASP A 13 -34.92 -61.20 57.15
C ASP A 13 -33.64 -60.42 56.78
N ALA A 14 -32.54 -61.13 56.50
CA ALA A 14 -31.29 -60.51 56.02
C ALA A 14 -31.42 -59.90 54.61
N ALA A 15 -32.17 -60.55 53.72
CA ALA A 15 -32.43 -60.03 52.38
C ALA A 15 -33.30 -58.76 52.42
N ALA A 16 -34.34 -58.75 53.27
CA ALA A 16 -35.19 -57.58 53.46
C ALA A 16 -34.40 -56.38 54.04
N SER A 17 -33.54 -56.63 55.03
CA SER A 17 -32.67 -55.59 55.61
C SER A 17 -31.65 -55.04 54.60
N ALA A 18 -31.12 -55.89 53.71
CA ALA A 18 -30.20 -55.45 52.66
C ALA A 18 -30.91 -54.62 51.58
N GLU A 19 -32.17 -54.96 51.24
CA GLU A 19 -33.00 -54.19 50.30
C GLU A 19 -33.38 -52.82 50.86
N GLU A 20 -33.74 -52.75 52.14
CA GLU A 20 -34.00 -51.49 52.86
C GLU A 20 -32.74 -50.60 52.89
N THR A 21 -31.58 -51.17 53.21
CA THR A 21 -30.30 -50.44 53.21
C THR A 21 -29.93 -49.92 51.80
N ALA A 22 -30.21 -50.70 50.75
CA ALA A 22 -29.94 -50.30 49.37
C ALA A 22 -30.88 -49.17 48.91
N GLN A 23 -32.14 -49.18 49.36
CA GLN A 23 -33.10 -48.10 49.10
C GLN A 23 -32.68 -46.82 49.82
N GLU A 24 -32.29 -46.88 51.10
CA GLU A 24 -31.79 -45.73 51.84
C GLU A 24 -30.53 -45.12 51.19
N MET A 25 -29.59 -45.95 50.73
CA MET A 25 -28.41 -45.49 50.01
C MET A 25 -28.72 -44.84 48.66
N ALA A 26 -29.72 -45.36 47.93
CA ALA A 26 -30.14 -44.79 46.66
C ALA A 26 -30.80 -43.41 46.86
N THR A 27 -31.67 -43.28 47.87
CA THR A 27 -32.28 -42.00 48.23
C THR A 27 -31.22 -40.98 48.68
N ALA A 28 -30.26 -41.38 49.51
CA ALA A 28 -29.16 -40.49 49.93
C ALA A 28 -28.28 -40.05 48.76
N ALA A 29 -28.05 -40.91 47.76
CA ALA A 29 -27.30 -40.55 46.56
C ALA A 29 -28.08 -39.57 45.65
N GLU A 30 -29.39 -39.75 45.55
CA GLU A 30 -30.27 -38.84 44.81
C GLU A 30 -30.35 -37.46 45.47
N GLU A 31 -30.49 -37.40 46.80
CA GLU A 31 -30.46 -36.15 47.56
C GLU A 31 -29.11 -35.42 47.42
N ALA A 32 -27.98 -36.15 47.47
CA ALA A 32 -26.66 -35.57 47.27
C ALA A 32 -26.46 -35.02 45.84
N ALA A 33 -27.00 -35.70 44.82
CA ALA A 33 -26.95 -35.23 43.45
C ALA A 33 -27.81 -33.97 43.25
N GLN A 34 -29.01 -33.94 43.84
CA GLN A 34 -29.88 -32.75 43.80
C GLN A 34 -29.24 -31.56 44.51
N GLN A 35 -28.58 -31.78 45.66
CA GLN A 35 -27.84 -30.73 46.36
C GLN A 35 -26.67 -30.18 45.52
N ALA A 36 -25.90 -31.05 44.86
CA ALA A 36 -24.79 -30.63 44.00
C ALA A 36 -25.27 -29.80 42.78
N VAL A 37 -26.42 -30.15 42.21
CA VAL A 37 -27.04 -29.36 41.13
C VAL A 37 -27.49 -27.99 41.63
N GLN A 38 -28.11 -27.90 42.80
CA GLN A 38 -28.52 -26.62 43.39
C GLN A 38 -27.32 -25.72 43.72
N GLU A 39 -26.22 -26.28 44.23
CA GLU A 39 -24.98 -25.54 44.49
C GLU A 39 -24.34 -25.03 43.19
N ALA A 40 -24.38 -25.82 42.11
CA ALA A 40 -23.88 -25.40 40.81
C ALA A 40 -24.76 -24.30 40.16
N GLU A 41 -26.08 -24.39 40.29
CA GLU A 41 -27.00 -23.35 39.82
C GLU A 41 -26.81 -22.04 40.60
N ALA A 42 -26.63 -22.10 41.92
CA ALA A 42 -26.36 -20.93 42.74
C ALA A 42 -25.02 -20.26 42.35
N ALA A 43 -23.96 -21.04 42.13
CA ALA A 43 -22.67 -20.52 41.68
C ALA A 43 -22.74 -19.88 40.28
N ALA A 44 -23.53 -20.46 39.37
CA ALA A 44 -23.75 -19.90 38.04
C ALA A 44 -24.53 -18.56 38.09
N GLN A 45 -25.53 -18.46 38.97
CA GLN A 45 -26.28 -17.22 39.19
C GLN A 45 -25.41 -16.12 39.81
N GLU A 46 -24.55 -16.47 40.77
CA GLU A 46 -23.60 -15.52 41.37
C GLU A 46 -22.59 -15.02 40.33
N ALA A 47 -22.04 -15.89 39.49
CA ALA A 47 -21.12 -15.50 38.42
C ALA A 47 -21.80 -14.60 37.36
N ALA A 48 -23.07 -14.87 37.03
CA ALA A 48 -23.84 -14.02 36.12
C ALA A 48 -24.09 -12.63 36.72
N ALA A 49 -24.43 -12.54 38.01
CA ALA A 49 -24.61 -11.26 38.70
C ALA A 49 -23.30 -10.45 38.78
N GLN A 50 -22.18 -11.12 39.05
CA GLN A 50 -20.86 -10.47 39.05
C GLN A 50 -20.46 -9.94 37.65
N ALA A 51 -20.78 -10.69 36.59
CA ALA A 51 -20.54 -10.24 35.21
C ALA A 51 -21.43 -9.04 34.83
N GLU A 52 -22.69 -9.05 35.25
CA GLU A 52 -23.60 -7.92 35.02
C GLU A 52 -23.15 -6.66 35.78
N GLN A 53 -22.73 -6.80 37.04
CA GLN A 53 -22.17 -5.69 37.80
C GLN A 53 -20.90 -5.12 37.15
N ALA A 54 -19.97 -5.97 36.71
CA ALA A 54 -18.76 -5.52 36.02
C ALA A 54 -19.06 -4.79 34.69
N ALA A 55 -20.09 -5.23 33.96
CA ALA A 55 -20.54 -4.55 32.74
C ALA A 55 -21.15 -3.18 33.05
N GLN A 56 -21.93 -3.05 34.13
CA GLN A 56 -22.49 -1.77 34.58
C GLN A 56 -21.39 -0.79 35.04
N GLU A 57 -20.39 -1.26 35.78
CA GLU A 57 -19.23 -0.44 36.20
C GLU A 57 -18.41 0.03 34.99
N ALA A 58 -18.18 -0.82 33.99
CA ALA A 58 -17.49 -0.45 32.76
C ALA A 58 -18.28 0.58 31.92
N ALA A 59 -19.62 0.44 31.86
CA ALA A 59 -20.48 1.40 31.19
C ALA A 59 -20.45 2.78 31.88
N ALA A 60 -20.51 2.82 33.22
CA ALA A 60 -20.42 4.05 33.98
C ALA A 60 -19.05 4.74 33.80
N ALA A 61 -17.95 3.98 33.77
CA ALA A 61 -16.61 4.52 33.51
C ALA A 61 -16.48 5.11 32.09
N ALA A 62 -17.09 4.45 31.08
CA ALA A 62 -17.12 4.96 29.71
C ALA A 62 -17.94 6.26 29.58
N GLU A 63 -19.08 6.35 30.29
CA GLU A 63 -19.90 7.56 30.32
C GLU A 63 -19.17 8.72 31.00
N GLN A 64 -18.48 8.47 32.12
CA GLN A 64 -17.65 9.49 32.78
C GLN A 64 -16.53 9.98 31.87
N ALA A 65 -15.81 9.07 31.19
CA ALA A 65 -14.74 9.45 30.26
C ALA A 65 -15.27 10.28 29.08
N ALA A 66 -16.48 9.99 28.58
CA ALA A 66 -17.12 10.77 27.54
C ALA A 66 -17.49 12.18 28.02
N GLN A 67 -17.98 12.32 29.26
CA GLN A 67 -18.28 13.63 29.87
C GLN A 67 -17.01 14.46 30.10
N GLU A 68 -15.93 13.85 30.56
CA GLU A 68 -14.63 14.52 30.73
C GLU A 68 -14.05 14.98 29.38
N ALA A 69 -14.17 14.16 28.33
CA ALA A 69 -13.75 14.53 26.98
C ALA A 69 -14.59 15.67 26.39
N GLN A 70 -15.91 15.68 26.65
CA GLN A 70 -16.79 16.76 26.23
C GLN A 70 -16.45 18.08 26.95
N ALA A 71 -16.22 18.04 28.27
CA ALA A 71 -15.83 19.22 29.03
C ALA A 71 -14.49 19.80 28.55
N ALA A 72 -13.50 18.95 28.27
CA ALA A 72 -12.23 19.38 27.69
C ALA A 72 -12.37 20.00 26.29
N ALA A 73 -13.31 19.49 25.48
CA ALA A 73 -13.61 20.05 24.15
C ALA A 73 -14.29 21.42 24.25
N GLU A 74 -15.21 21.61 25.21
CA GLU A 74 -15.87 22.90 25.46
C GLU A 74 -14.89 23.95 26.00
N GLU A 75 -13.95 23.57 26.88
CA GLU A 75 -12.88 24.44 27.36
C GLU A 75 -11.92 24.85 26.23
N ALA A 76 -11.49 23.90 25.38
CA ALA A 76 -10.66 24.20 24.23
C ALA A 76 -11.36 25.10 23.19
N LEU A 77 -12.68 24.95 23.03
CA LEU A 77 -13.47 25.83 22.15
C LEU A 77 -13.53 27.26 22.71
N ALA A 78 -13.72 27.42 24.02
CA ALA A 78 -13.74 28.74 24.67
C ALA A 78 -12.37 29.44 24.60
N GLU A 79 -11.27 28.70 24.76
CA GLU A 79 -9.91 29.23 24.58
C GLU A 79 -9.66 29.66 23.13
N ALA A 80 -10.14 28.87 22.15
CA ALA A 80 -10.03 29.19 20.73
C ALA A 80 -10.86 30.43 20.34
N GLU A 81 -12.07 30.58 20.89
CA GLU A 81 -12.91 31.77 20.67
C GLU A 81 -12.25 33.03 21.27
N GLY A 82 -11.66 32.93 22.47
CA GLY A 82 -10.90 34.03 23.08
C GLY A 82 -9.67 34.43 22.29
N ALA A 83 -8.89 33.46 21.81
CA ALA A 83 -7.71 33.71 20.97
C ALA A 83 -8.10 34.33 19.61
N ALA A 84 -9.23 33.92 19.03
CA ALA A 84 -9.75 34.50 17.80
C ALA A 84 -10.19 35.97 18.00
N GLU A 85 -10.77 36.30 19.15
CA GLU A 85 -11.17 37.69 19.47
C GLU A 85 -9.94 38.59 19.70
N GLU A 86 -8.90 38.11 20.41
CA GLU A 86 -7.63 38.84 20.55
C GLU A 86 -6.92 39.03 19.20
N ALA A 87 -6.90 38.01 18.34
CA ALA A 87 -6.33 38.09 17.00
C ALA A 87 -7.09 39.10 16.12
N ALA A 88 -8.42 39.14 16.21
CA ALA A 88 -9.24 40.11 15.49
C ALA A 88 -8.97 41.56 15.96
N GLN A 89 -8.80 41.77 17.27
CA GLN A 89 -8.44 43.08 17.82
C GLN A 89 -7.02 43.51 17.38
N ALA A 90 -6.06 42.59 17.41
CA ALA A 90 -4.69 42.86 16.94
C ALA A 90 -4.64 43.18 15.44
N ALA A 91 -5.41 42.46 14.61
CA ALA A 91 -5.53 42.72 13.18
C ALA A 91 -6.20 44.09 12.90
N GLN A 92 -7.20 44.47 13.69
CA GLN A 92 -7.83 45.78 13.60
C GLN A 92 -6.86 46.92 13.97
N GLN A 93 -6.06 46.73 15.03
CA GLN A 93 -5.04 47.70 15.43
C GLN A 93 -3.93 47.84 14.38
N ALA A 94 -3.41 46.72 13.87
CA ALA A 94 -2.43 46.72 12.78
C ALA A 94 -2.98 47.38 11.51
N GLY A 95 -4.27 47.17 11.20
CA GLY A 95 -4.95 47.87 10.11
C GLY A 95 -5.02 49.39 10.30
N GLN A 96 -5.26 49.86 11.52
CA GLN A 96 -5.27 51.30 11.84
C GLN A 96 -3.87 51.92 11.78
N GLU A 97 -2.85 51.22 12.27
CA GLU A 97 -1.44 51.65 12.19
C GLU A 97 -0.93 51.69 10.74
N ALA A 98 -1.34 50.71 9.92
CA ALA A 98 -1.05 50.70 8.48
C ALA A 98 -1.74 51.86 7.76
N LEU A 99 -3.00 52.18 8.10
CA LEU A 99 -3.72 53.30 7.49
C LEU A 99 -3.07 54.65 7.83
N ALA A 100 -2.62 54.83 9.08
CA ALA A 100 -1.87 56.01 9.52
C ALA A 100 -0.50 56.13 8.82
N SER A 101 0.17 55.00 8.59
CA SER A 101 1.44 54.95 7.85
C SER A 101 1.25 55.28 6.37
N VAL A 102 0.14 54.84 5.76
CA VAL A 102 -0.24 55.17 4.37
C VAL A 102 -0.61 56.65 4.23
N GLU A 103 -1.27 57.26 5.21
CA GLU A 103 -1.50 58.72 5.22
C GLU A 103 -0.20 59.53 5.33
N GLN A 104 0.75 59.09 6.18
CA GLN A 104 2.08 59.69 6.26
C GLN A 104 2.88 59.53 4.96
N ALA A 105 2.83 58.33 4.35
CA ALA A 105 3.47 58.07 3.07
C ALA A 105 2.83 58.89 1.93
N GLY A 106 1.51 59.08 1.94
CA GLY A 106 0.79 59.93 0.98
C GLY A 106 1.19 61.40 1.08
N GLN A 107 1.43 61.92 2.30
CA GLN A 107 1.97 63.27 2.50
C GLN A 107 3.44 63.41 2.08
N ALA A 108 4.25 62.36 2.21
CA ALA A 108 5.62 62.33 1.70
C ALA A 108 5.66 62.29 0.16
N LEU A 109 4.79 61.49 -0.46
CA LEU A 109 4.68 61.37 -1.92
C LEU A 109 4.18 62.67 -2.56
N ALA A 110 3.25 63.39 -1.92
CA ALA A 110 2.79 64.70 -2.39
C ALA A 110 3.92 65.74 -2.43
N ASN A 111 4.88 65.66 -1.51
CA ASN A 111 6.06 66.55 -1.48
C ASN A 111 7.12 66.16 -2.53
N GLU A 112 7.27 64.88 -2.89
CA GLU A 112 8.19 64.42 -3.95
C GLU A 112 7.64 64.62 -5.37
N VAL A 113 6.33 64.45 -5.59
CA VAL A 113 5.69 64.67 -6.90
C VAL A 113 5.82 66.13 -7.35
N THR A 114 5.91 67.08 -6.39
CA THR A 114 6.16 68.49 -6.68
C THR A 114 7.61 68.75 -7.13
N GLY A 115 8.56 67.86 -6.80
CA GLY A 115 9.97 67.93 -7.23
C GLY A 115 10.26 67.20 -8.56
N LEU A 116 9.57 66.08 -8.82
CA LEU A 116 9.79 65.25 -10.02
C LEU A 116 9.18 65.84 -11.31
N ALA A 117 8.22 66.76 -11.19
CA ALA A 117 7.64 67.48 -12.33
C ALA A 117 8.65 68.38 -13.08
N SER A 118 9.76 68.79 -12.44
CA SER A 118 10.83 69.56 -13.10
C SER A 118 11.88 68.70 -13.82
N THR A 119 11.93 67.39 -13.56
CA THR A 119 12.95 66.46 -14.08
C THR A 119 12.43 65.65 -15.28
N ALA A 120 11.11 65.53 -15.42
CA ALA A 120 10.44 64.82 -16.51
C ALA A 120 10.56 65.50 -17.89
N ALA A 121 10.83 66.81 -17.96
CA ALA A 121 10.98 67.52 -19.23
C ALA A 121 12.29 67.21 -19.98
N GLY A 122 13.30 66.65 -19.31
CA GLY A 122 14.61 66.30 -19.90
C GLY A 122 14.74 64.85 -20.39
N LEU A 123 13.89 63.94 -19.91
CA LEU A 123 13.99 62.50 -20.22
C LEU A 123 13.29 62.12 -21.54
N PHE A 124 12.24 62.86 -21.92
CA PHE A 124 11.52 62.67 -23.20
C PHE A 124 12.35 63.01 -24.45
N ALA A 125 13.49 63.71 -24.30
CA ALA A 125 14.41 63.99 -25.40
C ALA A 125 15.47 62.89 -25.63
N ARG A 126 15.63 61.92 -24.70
CA ARG A 126 16.58 60.79 -24.82
C ARG A 126 15.95 59.46 -25.22
N LEU A 127 14.61 59.35 -25.19
CA LEU A 127 13.88 58.15 -25.60
C LEU A 127 13.66 58.03 -27.13
N GLY A 128 14.02 59.06 -27.91
CA GLY A 128 13.92 59.05 -29.37
C GLY A 128 15.10 58.40 -30.11
N GLU A 129 16.18 58.05 -29.41
CA GLU A 129 17.45 57.60 -30.03
C GLU A 129 17.78 56.12 -29.74
N GLN A 130 16.99 55.42 -28.91
CA GLN A 130 17.08 53.97 -28.67
C GLN A 130 16.06 53.13 -29.44
N ALA A 131 15.15 53.75 -30.19
CA ALA A 131 14.13 53.06 -30.98
C ALA A 131 14.65 52.49 -32.32
N ASN A 132 15.97 52.58 -32.59
CA ASN A 132 16.58 52.19 -33.86
C ASN A 132 17.55 51.01 -33.75
N ALA A 133 17.48 50.25 -32.64
CA ALA A 133 18.33 49.08 -32.35
C ALA A 133 17.54 47.80 -32.07
N THR A 134 16.28 47.74 -32.53
CA THR A 134 15.38 46.58 -32.35
C THR A 134 15.22 45.74 -33.63
N GLU A 135 16.07 45.97 -34.62
CA GLU A 135 16.26 45.06 -35.76
C GLU A 135 17.72 44.61 -35.74
N GLN A 136 17.96 43.30 -35.72
CA GLN A 136 19.27 42.60 -35.68
C GLN A 136 19.80 42.19 -34.30
N HIS A 137 19.16 41.20 -33.66
CA HIS A 137 19.87 40.24 -32.81
C HIS A 137 19.24 38.84 -32.94
N ILE A 138 19.41 38.22 -34.11
CA ILE A 138 19.27 36.76 -34.24
C ILE A 138 20.51 36.16 -33.59
N LEU A 139 20.39 35.72 -32.33
CA LEU A 139 21.42 34.90 -31.70
C LEU A 139 21.49 33.58 -32.49
N LEU A 140 22.67 33.26 -33.04
CA LEU A 140 22.94 32.03 -33.81
C LEU A 140 22.93 30.82 -32.89
N SER A 141 21.76 30.44 -32.37
CA SER A 141 21.56 29.15 -31.71
C SER A 141 21.56 28.06 -32.78
N GLN A 142 22.50 27.12 -32.69
CA GLN A 142 22.61 26.00 -33.62
C GLN A 142 22.20 24.73 -32.89
N PHE A 143 21.18 24.02 -33.38
CA PHE A 143 20.91 22.66 -32.95
C PHE A 143 21.69 21.68 -33.84
N PHE A 144 21.96 20.50 -33.31
CA PHE A 144 22.51 19.39 -34.07
C PHE A 144 21.70 18.13 -33.82
N ILE A 145 21.54 17.33 -34.87
CA ILE A 145 20.86 16.04 -34.82
C ILE A 145 21.82 14.99 -35.33
N LYS A 146 21.88 13.85 -34.65
CA LYS A 146 22.53 12.63 -35.16
C LYS A 146 21.49 11.51 -35.20
N ILE A 147 21.48 10.75 -36.28
CA ILE A 147 20.54 9.65 -36.48
C ILE A 147 21.32 8.39 -36.89
N GLY A 148 20.96 7.24 -36.35
CA GLY A 148 21.65 5.97 -36.63
C GLY A 148 23.01 5.81 -35.92
N GLY A 149 23.26 6.60 -34.86
CA GLY A 149 24.49 6.53 -34.05
C GLY A 149 25.78 6.95 -34.79
N LYS A 150 25.64 7.54 -35.98
CA LYS A 150 26.73 8.11 -36.78
C LYS A 150 26.34 9.54 -37.16
N SER A 151 27.32 10.40 -37.43
CA SER A 151 27.03 11.68 -38.08
C SER A 151 26.39 11.38 -39.44
N VAL A 152 25.17 11.88 -39.67
CA VAL A 152 24.50 11.78 -40.95
C VAL A 152 25.43 12.39 -42.02
N PRO A 153 25.57 11.77 -43.21
CA PRO A 153 26.42 12.33 -44.26
C PRO A 153 26.08 13.80 -44.53
N GLU A 154 27.08 14.68 -44.59
CA GLU A 154 26.90 16.15 -44.69
C GLU A 154 25.81 16.58 -45.68
N PRO A 155 25.71 16.03 -46.91
CA PRO A 155 24.68 16.45 -47.87
C PRO A 155 23.24 16.12 -47.41
N GLN A 156 23.04 14.98 -46.75
CA GLN A 156 21.71 14.57 -46.26
C GLN A 156 21.34 15.32 -44.98
N MET A 157 22.34 15.67 -44.15
CA MET A 157 22.14 16.49 -42.97
C MET A 157 21.79 17.93 -43.34
N GLU A 158 22.47 18.54 -44.32
CA GLU A 158 22.12 19.87 -44.82
C GLU A 158 20.69 19.91 -45.37
N GLU A 159 20.28 18.88 -46.12
CA GLU A 159 18.90 18.76 -46.61
C GLU A 159 17.90 18.61 -45.45
N LEU A 160 18.17 17.72 -44.49
CA LEU A 160 17.31 17.52 -43.31
C LEU A 160 17.15 18.81 -42.50
N MET A 161 18.27 19.49 -42.20
CA MET A 161 18.28 20.73 -41.43
C MET A 161 17.54 21.87 -42.14
N ARG A 162 17.57 21.88 -43.47
CA ARG A 162 16.81 22.85 -44.28
C ARG A 162 15.30 22.57 -44.25
N ASP A 163 14.92 21.29 -44.21
CA ASP A 163 13.51 20.88 -44.23
C ASP A 163 12.88 20.91 -42.83
N ILE A 164 13.65 21.08 -41.76
CA ILE A 164 13.14 21.25 -40.39
C ILE A 164 12.38 22.56 -40.24
N ILE A 165 11.13 22.45 -39.77
CA ILE A 165 10.26 23.55 -39.37
C ILE A 165 10.46 23.85 -37.89
N GLU A 166 10.39 22.79 -37.07
CA GLU A 166 10.41 22.88 -35.61
C GLU A 166 11.03 21.62 -35.01
N VAL A 167 11.80 21.80 -33.93
CA VAL A 167 12.28 20.73 -33.07
C VAL A 167 11.80 21.00 -31.66
N VAL A 168 11.10 20.04 -31.07
CA VAL A 168 10.71 20.09 -29.67
C VAL A 168 11.38 18.93 -28.95
N VAL A 169 12.02 19.22 -27.82
CA VAL A 169 12.47 18.21 -26.86
C VAL A 169 11.80 18.51 -25.52
N ASP A 170 11.07 17.55 -25.00
CA ASP A 170 10.35 17.62 -23.73
C ASP A 170 11.01 16.62 -22.78
N ASN A 171 11.77 17.13 -21.81
CA ASN A 171 12.46 16.35 -20.80
C ASN A 171 11.70 16.42 -19.48
N SER A 172 11.63 15.29 -18.76
CA SER A 172 10.90 15.19 -17.50
C SER A 172 11.55 14.18 -16.55
N LEU A 173 11.58 14.48 -15.25
CA LEU A 173 11.95 13.50 -14.22
C LEU A 173 10.85 12.47 -13.93
N HIS A 174 9.63 12.74 -14.38
CA HIS A 174 8.44 11.97 -14.02
C HIS A 174 7.86 11.15 -15.18
N MET A 175 8.23 11.50 -16.41
CA MET A 175 7.72 10.90 -17.64
C MET A 175 8.90 10.57 -18.56
N PRO A 176 8.77 9.60 -19.50
CA PRO A 176 9.77 9.39 -20.55
C PRO A 176 10.03 10.68 -21.32
N ASP A 177 11.30 11.02 -21.52
CA ASP A 177 11.67 12.16 -22.34
C ASP A 177 11.22 11.93 -23.79
N MET A 178 10.77 12.98 -24.46
CA MET A 178 10.19 12.94 -25.79
C MET A 178 10.87 13.96 -26.71
N PHE A 179 10.93 13.64 -28.01
CA PHE A 179 11.23 14.63 -29.04
C PHE A 179 10.26 14.55 -30.21
N THR A 180 10.06 15.69 -30.88
CA THR A 180 9.39 15.78 -32.17
C THR A 180 10.23 16.57 -33.16
N LEU A 181 10.42 16.04 -34.36
CA LEU A 181 10.98 16.75 -35.50
C LEU A 181 9.85 17.01 -36.49
N HIS A 182 9.49 18.27 -36.69
CA HIS A 182 8.50 18.67 -37.67
C HIS A 182 9.21 19.12 -38.95
N LEU A 183 8.94 18.43 -40.06
CA LEU A 183 9.66 18.56 -41.33
C LEU A 183 8.71 18.92 -42.47
N HIS A 184 9.19 19.73 -43.42
CA HIS A 184 8.64 19.76 -44.76
C HIS A 184 8.98 18.46 -45.50
N ASP A 185 7.98 17.79 -46.09
CA ASP A 185 8.20 16.59 -46.89
C ASP A 185 7.56 16.72 -48.28
N LYS A 186 7.90 17.82 -48.98
CA LYS A 186 7.29 18.21 -50.26
C LYS A 186 7.32 17.11 -51.33
N SER A 187 8.35 16.27 -51.32
CA SER A 187 8.53 15.17 -52.27
C SER A 187 8.19 13.80 -51.69
N VAL A 188 7.66 13.72 -50.47
CA VAL A 188 7.34 12.46 -49.77
C VAL A 188 8.59 11.56 -49.65
N LYS A 189 9.75 12.18 -49.45
CA LYS A 189 11.06 11.53 -49.40
C LYS A 189 11.39 11.09 -47.98
N TRP A 190 11.06 11.91 -46.98
CA TRP A 190 11.45 11.68 -45.60
C TRP A 190 10.67 10.53 -44.97
N ILE A 191 9.39 10.40 -45.29
CA ILE A 191 8.56 9.28 -44.81
C ILE A 191 9.08 7.91 -45.29
N ASP A 192 9.62 7.83 -46.51
CA ASP A 192 10.18 6.61 -47.10
C ASP A 192 11.68 6.43 -46.80
N SER A 193 12.27 7.32 -46.00
CA SER A 193 13.70 7.28 -45.70
C SER A 193 14.03 6.28 -44.61
N ASP A 194 14.97 5.38 -44.90
CA ASP A 194 15.57 4.49 -43.87
C ASP A 194 16.22 5.28 -42.73
N LEU A 195 16.59 6.56 -42.95
CA LEU A 195 17.16 7.42 -41.92
C LEU A 195 16.18 7.67 -40.78
N LEU A 196 14.88 7.79 -41.08
CA LEU A 196 13.83 8.10 -40.12
C LEU A 196 13.00 6.87 -39.74
N ALA A 197 13.54 5.67 -39.97
CA ALA A 197 12.86 4.42 -39.66
C ALA A 197 12.60 4.28 -38.15
N ILE A 198 11.46 3.66 -37.81
CA ILE A 198 11.12 3.35 -36.41
C ILE A 198 12.20 2.46 -35.79
N GLY A 199 12.69 2.87 -34.62
CA GLY A 199 13.76 2.21 -33.87
C GLY A 199 15.16 2.79 -34.09
N GLU A 200 15.34 3.69 -35.06
CA GLU A 200 16.63 4.36 -35.25
C GLU A 200 16.97 5.26 -34.05
N PRO A 201 18.22 5.19 -33.52
CA PRO A 201 18.65 6.03 -32.42
C PRO A 201 18.86 7.47 -32.87
N VAL A 202 18.39 8.42 -32.08
CA VAL A 202 18.51 9.86 -32.33
C VAL A 202 19.20 10.54 -31.16
N GLU A 203 20.18 11.39 -31.44
CA GLU A 203 20.76 12.33 -30.48
C GLU A 203 20.42 13.76 -30.92
N ILE A 204 19.83 14.54 -30.03
CA ILE A 204 19.55 15.97 -30.26
C ILE A 204 20.31 16.77 -29.22
N GLY A 205 21.03 17.79 -29.67
CA GLY A 205 21.68 18.75 -28.81
C GLY A 205 21.59 20.16 -29.37
N ALA A 206 21.88 21.14 -28.52
CA ALA A 206 21.87 22.54 -28.89
C ALA A 206 23.16 23.23 -28.43
N LYS A 207 23.58 24.23 -29.22
CA LYS A 207 24.67 25.15 -28.89
C LYS A 207 24.06 26.54 -28.75
N ALA A 208 24.15 27.08 -27.54
CA ALA A 208 23.76 28.46 -27.27
C ALA A 208 25.02 29.35 -27.23
N VAL A 209 24.91 30.57 -27.74
CA VAL A 209 25.95 31.61 -27.60
C VAL A 209 25.48 32.58 -26.52
N GLU A 210 26.12 32.56 -25.35
CA GLU A 210 25.83 33.54 -24.30
C GLU A 210 26.43 34.92 -24.65
N ASN A 211 25.61 35.97 -24.52
CA ASN A 211 26.02 37.38 -24.60
C ASN A 211 26.69 37.83 -23.28
N GLN A 212 27.79 37.19 -22.86
CA GLN A 212 28.58 37.63 -21.71
C GLN A 212 30.09 37.62 -21.98
N GLY A 213 30.57 38.45 -22.92
CA GLY A 213 31.99 38.86 -23.01
C GLY A 213 33.02 37.79 -23.38
N GLU A 214 32.71 36.50 -23.20
CA GLU A 214 33.48 35.34 -23.63
C GLU A 214 32.56 34.48 -24.50
N ASN A 215 32.72 34.60 -25.82
CA ASN A 215 32.01 33.82 -26.82
C ASN A 215 32.48 32.36 -26.82
N VAL A 216 32.13 31.56 -25.80
CA VAL A 216 32.31 30.11 -25.83
C VAL A 216 30.94 29.46 -26.03
N PRO A 217 30.65 28.87 -27.20
CA PRO A 217 29.44 28.10 -27.40
C PRO A 217 29.40 26.95 -26.40
N GLN A 218 28.39 26.91 -25.53
CA GLN A 218 28.18 25.75 -24.66
C GLN A 218 27.31 24.75 -25.40
N GLU A 219 27.88 23.59 -25.74
CA GLU A 219 27.15 22.46 -26.30
C GLU A 219 26.45 21.71 -25.16
N GLY A 220 25.14 21.54 -25.26
CA GLY A 220 24.35 20.70 -24.36
C GLY A 220 23.64 19.60 -25.14
N LEU A 221 23.71 18.38 -24.63
CA LEU A 221 22.89 17.27 -25.10
C LEU A 221 21.49 17.42 -24.47
N LEU A 222 20.44 17.39 -25.30
CA LEU A 222 19.07 17.51 -24.85
C LEU A 222 18.42 16.14 -24.67
N ILE A 223 18.62 15.23 -25.61
CA ILE A 223 18.04 13.88 -25.53
C ILE A 223 18.83 12.86 -26.36
N LYS A 224 18.83 11.61 -25.86
CA LYS A 224 19.19 10.40 -26.61
C LYS A 224 18.00 9.46 -26.60
N GLY A 225 17.36 9.31 -27.76
CA GLY A 225 16.14 8.54 -27.89
C GLY A 225 16.12 7.62 -29.09
N GLU A 226 14.94 7.09 -29.38
CA GLU A 226 14.65 6.22 -30.50
C GLU A 226 13.40 6.72 -31.20
N ILE A 227 13.37 6.68 -32.54
CA ILE A 227 12.15 7.01 -33.29
C ILE A 227 11.08 5.96 -32.99
N THR A 228 9.89 6.42 -32.61
CA THR A 228 8.77 5.55 -32.21
C THR A 228 7.54 5.69 -33.09
N ALA A 229 7.36 6.85 -33.72
CA ALA A 229 6.23 7.10 -34.61
C ALA A 229 6.60 8.09 -35.73
N LEU A 230 5.90 7.93 -36.85
CA LEU A 230 5.92 8.82 -38.00
C LEU A 230 4.47 9.26 -38.27
N GLU A 231 4.24 10.56 -38.25
CA GLU A 231 2.93 11.19 -38.38
C GLU A 231 2.96 12.10 -39.63
N PRO A 232 2.71 11.56 -40.84
CA PRO A 232 2.64 12.37 -42.05
C PRO A 232 1.30 13.12 -42.13
N ASP A 233 1.33 14.38 -42.55
CA ASP A 233 0.13 15.18 -42.78
C ASP A 233 0.01 15.59 -44.26
N PHE A 234 -1.13 15.25 -44.84
CA PHE A 234 -1.49 15.50 -46.23
C PHE A 234 -2.75 16.36 -46.27
N THR A 235 -2.58 17.67 -46.25
CA THR A 235 -3.67 18.63 -46.27
C THR A 235 -4.06 19.01 -47.70
N ASN A 236 -5.31 19.49 -47.87
CA ASN A 236 -5.78 20.06 -49.14
C ASN A 236 -5.17 21.45 -49.43
N GLU A 237 -4.59 22.08 -48.41
CA GLU A 237 -3.94 23.39 -48.45
C GLU A 237 -2.62 23.31 -47.69
N GLY A 238 -1.50 23.67 -48.34
CA GLY A 238 -0.16 23.59 -47.76
C GLY A 238 0.72 22.53 -48.45
N GLU A 239 1.98 22.50 -48.05
CA GLU A 239 2.93 21.48 -48.49
C GLU A 239 2.85 20.28 -47.54
N PRO A 240 3.00 19.03 -48.01
CA PRO A 240 3.05 17.87 -47.12
C PRO A 240 4.10 18.03 -46.04
N THR A 241 3.75 17.66 -44.81
CA THR A 241 4.66 17.70 -43.66
C THR A 241 4.77 16.34 -42.99
N LEU A 242 5.83 16.13 -42.23
CA LEU A 242 6.08 14.92 -41.47
C LEU A 242 6.49 15.29 -40.05
N ILE A 243 5.80 14.71 -39.06
CA ILE A 243 6.24 14.77 -37.67
C ILE A 243 6.88 13.42 -37.32
N VAL A 244 8.16 13.46 -36.98
CA VAL A 244 8.91 12.30 -36.45
C VAL A 244 8.89 12.41 -34.94
N ARG A 245 8.30 11.43 -34.25
CA ARG A 245 8.21 11.39 -32.79
C ARG A 245 9.08 10.27 -32.23
N GLY A 246 9.85 10.58 -31.20
CA GLY A 246 10.62 9.59 -30.47
C GLY A 246 10.64 9.84 -28.98
N TYR A 247 11.11 8.83 -28.25
CA TYR A 247 11.25 8.87 -26.80
C TYR A 247 12.62 8.34 -26.41
N ASP A 248 13.06 8.65 -25.19
CA ASP A 248 14.17 7.94 -24.56
C ASP A 248 13.89 6.42 -24.43
N ARG A 249 14.84 5.64 -23.89
CA ARG A 249 14.63 4.18 -23.77
C ARG A 249 13.67 3.79 -22.64
N LEU A 250 13.18 4.73 -21.82
CA LEU A 250 12.19 4.47 -20.78
C LEU A 250 10.83 4.08 -21.39
N HIS A 251 10.53 4.49 -22.63
CA HIS A 251 9.32 4.06 -23.34
C HIS A 251 9.21 2.53 -23.47
N ARG A 252 10.32 1.78 -23.44
CA ARG A 252 10.32 0.31 -23.53
C ARG A 252 9.65 -0.36 -22.33
N PHE A 253 9.65 0.28 -21.17
CA PHE A 253 9.05 -0.25 -19.93
C PHE A 253 7.52 -0.24 -19.96
N HIS A 254 6.91 0.51 -20.87
CA HIS A 254 5.46 0.54 -21.09
C HIS A 254 4.96 -0.61 -21.98
N ARG A 255 5.88 -1.41 -22.57
CA ARG A 255 5.51 -2.46 -23.51
C ARG A 255 5.11 -3.74 -22.79
N GLY A 256 3.82 -4.07 -22.91
CA GLY A 256 3.25 -5.30 -22.37
C GLY A 256 3.01 -5.22 -20.86
N LYS A 257 2.15 -6.13 -20.38
CA LYS A 257 1.86 -6.30 -18.95
C LYS A 257 2.38 -7.65 -18.50
N PHE A 258 2.89 -7.70 -17.28
CA PHE A 258 3.56 -8.86 -16.72
C PHE A 258 2.88 -9.29 -15.42
N THR A 259 2.83 -10.60 -15.21
CA THR A 259 2.53 -11.20 -13.91
C THR A 259 3.67 -12.11 -13.51
N ARG A 260 4.38 -11.76 -12.44
CA ARG A 260 5.59 -12.48 -11.99
C ARG A 260 6.01 -12.13 -10.57
N THR A 261 6.60 -13.11 -9.90
CA THR A 261 7.06 -13.00 -8.51
C THR A 261 8.56 -12.74 -8.39
N TYR A 262 8.93 -11.90 -7.41
CA TYR A 262 10.29 -11.66 -6.92
C TYR A 262 10.36 -12.11 -5.45
N LEU A 263 11.33 -12.96 -5.12
CA LEU A 263 11.46 -13.57 -3.79
C LEU A 263 12.79 -13.19 -3.15
N ASN A 264 12.76 -12.72 -1.91
CA ASN A 264 13.94 -12.30 -1.15
C ASN A 264 14.79 -11.27 -1.91
N MET A 265 14.15 -10.26 -2.50
CA MET A 265 14.82 -9.21 -3.29
C MET A 265 14.49 -7.83 -2.73
N THR A 266 15.47 -6.94 -2.78
CA THR A 266 15.32 -5.50 -2.57
C THR A 266 14.78 -4.82 -3.83
N ASP A 267 14.25 -3.60 -3.70
CA ASP A 267 13.78 -2.81 -4.86
C ASP A 267 14.89 -2.56 -5.88
N SER A 268 16.11 -2.29 -5.41
CA SER A 268 17.28 -2.04 -6.26
C SER A 268 17.67 -3.27 -7.08
N GLU A 269 17.56 -4.47 -6.51
CA GLU A 269 17.81 -5.73 -7.21
C GLU A 269 16.70 -6.04 -8.23
N ILE A 270 15.44 -5.74 -7.89
CA ILE A 270 14.29 -5.88 -8.80
C ILE A 270 14.48 -4.96 -10.01
N VAL A 271 14.79 -3.68 -9.79
CA VAL A 271 15.09 -2.71 -10.85
C VAL A 271 16.22 -3.22 -11.74
N GLY A 272 17.33 -3.69 -11.14
CA GLY A 272 18.47 -4.21 -11.88
C GLY A 272 18.11 -5.41 -12.77
N LYS A 273 17.26 -6.31 -12.27
CA LYS A 273 16.78 -7.46 -13.05
C LYS A 273 15.90 -7.03 -14.23
N ILE A 274 14.96 -6.11 -14.01
CA ILE A 274 14.07 -5.61 -15.08
C ILE A 274 14.87 -4.84 -16.13
N ALA A 275 15.84 -4.02 -15.74
CA ALA A 275 16.70 -3.29 -16.66
C ALA A 275 17.44 -4.22 -17.64
N GLN A 276 18.00 -5.33 -17.13
CA GLN A 276 18.71 -6.32 -17.94
C GLN A 276 17.79 -6.98 -18.98
N GLU A 277 16.53 -7.27 -18.62
CA GLU A 277 15.55 -7.89 -19.51
C GLU A 277 15.20 -7.00 -20.72
N VAL A 278 15.19 -5.67 -20.54
CA VAL A 278 14.93 -4.70 -21.61
C VAL A 278 16.20 -4.23 -22.33
N GLY A 279 17.36 -4.81 -21.97
CA GLY A 279 18.66 -4.53 -22.61
C GLY A 279 19.34 -3.25 -22.14
N LEU A 280 19.08 -2.81 -20.91
CA LEU A 280 19.71 -1.64 -20.28
C LEU A 280 20.65 -2.06 -19.13
N GLN A 281 21.61 -1.19 -18.84
CA GLN A 281 22.40 -1.25 -17.60
C GLN A 281 21.59 -0.61 -16.47
N ALA A 282 21.86 -0.98 -15.23
CA ALA A 282 21.22 -0.36 -14.07
C ALA A 282 22.27 0.24 -13.14
N GLU A 283 22.07 1.49 -12.76
CA GLU A 283 22.79 2.14 -11.67
C GLU A 283 21.78 2.42 -10.56
N THR A 284 21.96 1.76 -9.42
CA THR A 284 20.95 1.80 -8.34
C THR A 284 21.60 2.12 -7.00
N ASP A 285 20.96 2.99 -6.23
CA ASP A 285 21.28 3.14 -4.80
C ASP A 285 20.75 1.90 -4.06
N PRO A 286 21.47 1.35 -3.07
CA PRO A 286 21.00 0.18 -2.34
C PRO A 286 19.71 0.48 -1.56
N THR A 287 18.82 -0.52 -1.50
CA THR A 287 17.58 -0.48 -0.72
C THR A 287 17.55 -1.64 0.27
N SER A 288 16.79 -1.49 1.34
CA SER A 288 16.71 -2.46 2.42
C SER A 288 15.44 -2.27 3.26
N PRO A 289 14.98 -3.30 3.98
CA PRO A 289 15.39 -4.71 3.88
C PRO A 289 14.89 -5.39 2.59
N PRO A 290 15.40 -6.59 2.22
CA PRO A 290 14.80 -7.37 1.13
C PRO A 290 13.37 -7.77 1.48
N PHE A 291 12.50 -7.82 0.47
CA PHE A 291 11.14 -8.31 0.60
C PHE A 291 11.11 -9.83 0.44
N ASP A 292 10.46 -10.53 1.37
CA ASP A 292 10.25 -11.97 1.27
C ASP A 292 9.51 -12.35 -0.02
N TYR A 293 8.57 -11.50 -0.44
CA TYR A 293 7.69 -11.70 -1.58
C TYR A 293 7.21 -10.38 -2.18
N VAL A 294 7.34 -10.22 -3.50
CA VAL A 294 6.72 -9.15 -4.28
C VAL A 294 6.17 -9.72 -5.59
N LEU A 295 4.92 -9.46 -5.90
CA LEU A 295 4.23 -9.83 -7.13
C LEU A 295 3.98 -8.58 -7.95
N GLN A 296 4.55 -8.53 -9.16
CA GLN A 296 4.07 -7.65 -10.22
C GLN A 296 2.80 -8.32 -10.79
N ASN A 297 1.64 -7.68 -10.70
CA ASN A 297 0.36 -8.28 -11.09
C ASN A 297 -0.30 -7.51 -12.25
N ASN A 298 -0.17 -8.04 -13.47
CA ASN A 298 -0.73 -7.44 -14.68
C ASN A 298 -0.39 -5.95 -14.85
N GLN A 299 0.85 -5.60 -14.51
CA GLN A 299 1.40 -4.25 -14.62
C GLN A 299 2.45 -4.20 -15.73
N THR A 300 2.57 -3.05 -16.38
CA THR A 300 3.77 -2.76 -17.17
C THR A 300 4.98 -2.67 -16.23
N ASN A 301 6.19 -2.76 -16.78
CA ASN A 301 7.39 -2.59 -15.95
C ASN A 301 7.50 -1.15 -15.44
N MET A 302 6.99 -0.17 -16.18
CA MET A 302 7.00 1.23 -15.77
C MET A 302 6.08 1.47 -14.57
N GLU A 303 4.81 1.07 -14.67
CA GLU A 303 3.83 1.21 -13.57
C GLU A 303 4.38 0.59 -12.29
N PHE A 304 4.86 -0.66 -12.38
CA PHE A 304 5.42 -1.36 -11.25
C PHE A 304 6.63 -0.65 -10.65
N LEU A 305 7.64 -0.28 -11.45
CA LEU A 305 8.85 0.36 -10.91
C LEU A 305 8.60 1.76 -10.35
N LEU A 306 7.70 2.54 -10.97
CA LEU A 306 7.31 3.85 -10.43
C LEU A 306 6.58 3.72 -9.10
N ASP A 307 5.67 2.74 -8.95
CA ASP A 307 4.99 2.49 -7.67
C ASP A 307 6.00 2.17 -6.56
N ARG A 308 6.99 1.32 -6.88
CA ARG A 308 8.08 0.99 -5.95
C ARG A 308 8.92 2.21 -5.62
N ALA A 309 9.30 3.02 -6.61
CA ALA A 309 10.09 4.23 -6.43
C ALA A 309 9.38 5.28 -5.57
N LYS A 310 8.12 5.60 -5.91
CA LYS A 310 7.28 6.57 -5.20
C LYS A 310 7.14 6.22 -3.72
N ARG A 311 6.96 4.93 -3.37
CA ARG A 311 6.80 4.46 -1.99
C ARG A 311 7.98 4.83 -1.09
N ILE A 312 9.21 4.82 -1.61
CA ILE A 312 10.43 5.08 -0.84
C ILE A 312 11.12 6.41 -1.18
N GLY A 313 10.50 7.25 -2.02
CA GLY A 313 11.04 8.55 -2.41
C GLY A 313 12.24 8.46 -3.37
N TYR A 314 12.29 7.41 -4.19
CA TYR A 314 13.31 7.22 -5.22
C TYR A 314 12.81 7.77 -6.56
N GLN A 315 13.75 8.13 -7.42
CA GLN A 315 13.53 8.56 -8.80
C GLN A 315 13.99 7.48 -9.78
N LEU A 316 13.32 7.41 -10.92
CA LEU A 316 13.59 6.46 -11.99
C LEU A 316 13.67 7.22 -13.32
N TYR A 317 14.83 7.21 -13.97
CA TYR A 317 15.02 7.84 -15.27
C TYR A 317 16.08 7.07 -16.08
N VAL A 318 16.15 7.33 -17.39
CA VAL A 318 17.15 6.71 -18.27
C VAL A 318 18.09 7.76 -18.84
N GLU A 319 19.39 7.52 -18.74
CA GLU A 319 20.40 8.25 -19.50
C GLU A 319 21.03 7.30 -20.51
N ASP A 320 20.74 7.52 -21.81
CA ASP A 320 21.18 6.69 -22.92
C ASP A 320 20.82 5.20 -22.79
N LYS A 321 21.71 4.39 -22.18
CA LYS A 321 21.57 2.94 -21.99
C LYS A 321 21.59 2.52 -20.52
N THR A 322 21.57 3.49 -19.61
CA THR A 322 21.62 3.26 -18.17
C THR A 322 20.31 3.69 -17.54
N LEU A 323 19.64 2.77 -16.86
CA LEU A 323 18.51 3.04 -15.98
C LEU A 323 19.05 3.45 -14.61
N HIS A 324 18.69 4.64 -14.18
CA HIS A 324 19.06 5.20 -12.89
C HIS A 324 17.92 5.02 -11.89
N PHE A 325 18.25 4.50 -10.71
CA PHE A 325 17.32 4.36 -9.59
C PHE A 325 17.98 4.85 -8.30
N HIS A 326 17.74 6.11 -7.96
CA HIS A 326 18.44 6.80 -6.88
C HIS A 326 17.45 7.49 -5.95
N LYS A 327 17.91 7.85 -4.75
CA LYS A 327 17.13 8.70 -3.86
C LYS A 327 16.87 10.06 -4.52
N GLY A 328 15.64 10.56 -4.39
CA GLY A 328 15.22 11.78 -5.09
C GLY A 328 15.79 13.09 -4.53
N ASP A 329 16.78 13.04 -3.65
CA ASP A 329 17.58 14.18 -3.16
C ASP A 329 18.95 14.29 -3.85
N LYS A 330 19.26 13.36 -4.76
CA LYS A 330 20.52 13.35 -5.51
C LYS A 330 20.46 14.37 -6.66
N ASP A 331 21.08 15.53 -6.45
CA ASP A 331 21.25 16.55 -7.48
C ASP A 331 22.14 16.01 -8.63
N GLN A 332 21.69 16.17 -9.88
CA GLN A 332 22.45 15.82 -11.08
C GLN A 332 23.42 16.93 -11.51
N GLY A 333 23.50 18.02 -10.73
CA GLY A 333 24.51 19.07 -10.83
C GLY A 333 23.92 20.47 -10.92
N SER A 334 24.81 21.47 -10.92
CA SER A 334 24.41 22.88 -11.07
C SER A 334 23.91 23.16 -12.48
N GLY A 335 22.70 23.70 -12.58
CA GLY A 335 22.17 24.32 -13.78
C GLY A 335 22.65 25.77 -13.96
N PRO A 336 22.18 26.46 -15.01
CA PRO A 336 22.54 27.84 -15.30
C PRO A 336 21.94 28.84 -14.29
N GLU A 337 22.54 30.04 -14.23
CA GLU A 337 21.99 31.18 -13.51
C GLU A 337 21.02 31.96 -14.43
N LEU A 338 19.80 32.18 -13.94
CA LEU A 338 18.71 32.83 -14.66
C LEU A 338 18.31 34.12 -13.94
N GLU A 339 18.54 35.25 -14.61
CA GLU A 339 18.18 36.59 -14.17
C GLU A 339 16.95 37.08 -14.95
N TRP A 340 15.87 37.37 -14.23
CA TRP A 340 14.64 37.89 -14.82
C TRP A 340 14.88 39.25 -15.48
N GLY A 341 14.37 39.41 -16.71
CA GLY A 341 14.55 40.61 -17.52
C GLY A 341 15.88 40.66 -18.27
N ARG A 342 16.77 39.68 -18.11
CA ARG A 342 18.04 39.57 -18.85
C ARG A 342 18.09 38.34 -19.74
N ASN A 343 18.21 37.14 -19.15
CA ASN A 343 18.24 35.87 -19.88
C ASN A 343 16.97 35.03 -19.65
N MET A 344 16.13 35.42 -18.67
CA MET A 344 14.82 34.85 -18.41
C MET A 344 13.72 35.89 -18.70
N THR A 345 12.74 35.52 -19.53
CA THR A 345 11.66 36.40 -19.99
C THR A 345 10.40 36.26 -19.14
N ILE A 346 10.06 35.04 -18.74
CA ILE A 346 8.88 34.73 -17.94
C ILE A 346 9.33 33.96 -16.71
N PHE A 347 8.81 34.34 -15.55
CA PHE A 347 8.92 33.55 -14.33
C PHE A 347 7.65 33.72 -13.50
N ARG A 348 7.03 32.60 -13.14
CA ARG A 348 5.77 32.53 -12.42
C ARG A 348 5.94 31.59 -11.22
N PRO A 349 6.53 32.06 -10.12
CA PRO A 349 6.60 31.28 -8.90
C PRO A 349 5.25 31.33 -8.18
N ARG A 350 4.91 30.25 -7.50
CA ARG A 350 3.74 30.13 -6.64
C ARG A 350 4.18 29.57 -5.29
N LEU A 351 3.79 30.26 -4.22
CA LEU A 351 3.85 29.75 -2.85
C LEU A 351 2.45 29.34 -2.42
N THR A 352 2.31 28.17 -1.79
CA THR A 352 1.01 27.69 -1.28
C THR A 352 1.15 27.00 0.06
N ALA A 353 0.33 27.41 1.03
CA ALA A 353 0.20 26.71 2.31
C ALA A 353 -0.90 25.62 2.28
N VAL A 354 -1.63 25.50 1.17
CA VAL A 354 -2.66 24.46 0.97
C VAL A 354 -1.99 23.09 0.88
N HIS A 355 -2.61 22.08 1.51
CA HIS A 355 -2.11 20.69 1.60
C HIS A 355 -0.78 20.49 2.32
N GLN A 356 -0.24 21.52 2.97
CA GLN A 356 0.95 21.40 3.82
C GLN A 356 0.60 20.72 5.15
N ALA A 357 1.48 19.85 5.64
CA ALA A 357 1.36 19.13 6.90
C ALA A 357 2.60 19.38 7.76
N ASP A 358 2.45 19.56 9.08
CA ASP A 358 3.60 19.71 10.00
C ASP A 358 4.19 18.36 10.44
N GLU A 359 3.42 17.27 10.30
CA GLU A 359 3.92 15.91 10.51
C GLU A 359 3.27 14.92 9.53
N VAL A 360 4.07 14.00 9.02
CA VAL A 360 3.63 12.82 8.29
C VAL A 360 3.79 11.60 9.20
N VAL A 361 2.74 10.80 9.34
CA VAL A 361 2.73 9.58 10.16
C VAL A 361 2.30 8.40 9.30
N VAL A 362 3.16 7.38 9.19
CA VAL A 362 2.84 6.12 8.52
C VAL A 362 2.64 5.04 9.57
N ARG A 363 1.52 4.32 9.52
CA ARG A 363 1.21 3.26 10.49
C ARG A 363 1.03 1.90 9.81
N GLY A 364 1.48 0.86 10.50
CA GLY A 364 1.33 -0.53 10.09
C GLY A 364 1.22 -1.47 11.29
N TRP A 365 1.19 -2.77 11.02
CA TRP A 365 1.08 -3.81 12.04
C TRP A 365 2.06 -4.95 11.74
N ASP A 366 2.91 -5.28 12.72
CA ASP A 366 3.78 -6.45 12.63
C ASP A 366 3.07 -7.67 13.24
N PRO A 367 2.64 -8.66 12.43
CA PRO A 367 2.01 -9.86 12.95
C PRO A 367 2.98 -10.80 13.68
N LYS A 368 4.29 -10.72 13.42
CA LYS A 368 5.31 -11.55 14.10
C LYS A 368 5.61 -11.00 15.48
N ALA A 369 5.81 -9.68 15.60
CA ALA A 369 6.03 -9.01 16.88
C ALA A 369 4.74 -8.76 17.68
N LYS A 370 3.57 -8.83 17.03
CA LYS A 370 2.26 -8.44 17.59
C LYS A 370 2.30 -7.00 18.13
N ALA A 371 2.85 -6.09 17.35
CA ALA A 371 3.10 -4.71 17.72
C ALA A 371 2.73 -3.76 16.58
N GLU A 372 2.37 -2.52 16.94
CA GLU A 372 2.21 -1.46 15.95
C GLU A 372 3.56 -1.02 15.39
N ILE A 373 3.54 -0.63 14.12
CA ILE A 373 4.65 0.02 13.44
C ILE A 373 4.25 1.47 13.21
N VAL A 374 5.11 2.43 13.56
CA VAL A 374 4.83 3.86 13.40
C VAL A 374 6.08 4.61 12.92
N GLY A 375 6.07 5.06 11.66
CA GLY A 375 7.07 5.96 11.10
C GLY A 375 6.59 7.41 11.16
N ARG A 376 7.50 8.36 11.41
CA ARG A 376 7.17 9.80 11.56
C ARG A 376 8.19 10.68 10.85
N ALA A 377 7.73 11.74 10.19
CA ALA A 377 8.61 12.75 9.60
C ALA A 377 7.99 14.15 9.70
N THR A 378 8.78 15.15 10.09
CA THR A 378 8.32 16.55 10.25
C THR A 378 9.07 17.53 9.34
N ASN A 379 10.18 17.12 8.74
CA ASN A 379 11.08 17.98 7.97
C ASN A 379 11.33 17.40 6.58
N GLY A 380 10.68 17.96 5.56
CA GLY A 380 10.96 17.61 4.18
C GLY A 380 12.24 18.26 3.68
N LYS A 381 12.97 17.54 2.83
CA LYS A 381 14.31 17.95 2.34
C LYS A 381 14.32 18.59 0.96
N LEU A 382 13.18 18.64 0.27
CA LEU A 382 13.09 19.01 -1.14
C LEU A 382 12.46 20.38 -1.41
N LYS A 383 12.35 21.24 -0.40
CA LYS A 383 11.87 22.61 -0.62
C LYS A 383 12.90 23.42 -1.42
N PRO A 384 12.50 24.29 -2.36
CA PRO A 384 13.39 25.27 -2.96
C PRO A 384 14.06 26.16 -1.89
N GLU A 385 15.36 26.44 -2.08
CA GLU A 385 16.14 27.29 -1.17
C GLU A 385 15.99 28.75 -1.59
N VAL A 386 14.91 29.38 -1.13
CA VAL A 386 14.57 30.77 -1.45
C VAL A 386 14.43 31.60 -0.16
N GLY A 387 14.14 32.89 -0.27
CA GLY A 387 14.04 33.83 0.86
C GLY A 387 12.90 33.57 1.88
N PHE A 388 12.27 32.39 1.86
CA PHE A 388 11.31 31.95 2.86
C PHE A 388 12.00 31.01 3.89
N PRO A 389 12.23 31.47 5.13
CA PRO A 389 12.99 30.69 6.11
C PRO A 389 12.23 29.44 6.59
N GLU A 390 10.92 29.54 6.75
CA GLU A 390 10.05 28.49 7.28
C GLU A 390 9.84 27.36 6.26
N ALA A 391 9.59 26.14 6.72
CA ALA A 391 9.05 25.06 5.88
C ALA A 391 7.55 25.25 5.65
N GLY A 392 6.97 24.59 4.62
CA GLY A 392 5.55 24.77 4.30
C GLY A 392 4.60 24.38 5.43
N GLY A 393 4.89 23.29 6.15
CA GLY A 393 4.14 22.88 7.34
C GLY A 393 4.26 23.88 8.50
N GLU A 394 5.45 24.43 8.73
CA GLU A 394 5.70 25.45 9.77
C GLU A 394 4.96 26.75 9.46
N LEU A 395 5.05 27.23 8.21
CA LEU A 395 4.36 28.43 7.76
C LEU A 395 2.83 28.24 7.81
N SER A 396 2.32 27.08 7.41
CA SER A 396 0.89 26.77 7.50
C SER A 396 0.41 26.81 8.95
N LYS A 397 1.18 26.19 9.85
CA LYS A 397 0.89 26.16 11.29
C LYS A 397 0.92 27.55 11.92
N SER A 398 1.91 28.38 11.59
CA SER A 398 2.00 29.74 12.11
C SER A 398 0.89 30.65 11.55
N ALA A 399 0.61 30.55 10.26
CA ALA A 399 -0.37 31.39 9.56
C ALA A 399 -1.82 31.06 9.95
N PHE A 400 -2.14 29.77 10.17
CA PHE A 400 -3.51 29.33 10.46
C PHE A 400 -3.72 28.88 11.90
N GLN A 401 -2.68 28.94 12.75
CA GLN A 401 -2.73 28.54 14.16
C GLN A 401 -3.27 27.12 14.37
N ALA A 402 -3.02 26.22 13.42
CA ALA A 402 -3.51 24.85 13.44
C ALA A 402 -2.41 23.88 13.00
N SER A 403 -2.24 22.77 13.73
CA SER A 403 -1.42 21.64 13.29
C SER A 403 -2.23 20.73 12.38
N ALA A 404 -1.60 20.23 11.32
CA ALA A 404 -2.15 19.29 10.36
C ALA A 404 -1.22 18.08 10.20
N GLN A 405 -1.72 16.89 10.53
CA GLN A 405 -1.00 15.64 10.31
C GLN A 405 -1.49 14.93 9.05
N ALA A 406 -0.56 14.49 8.21
CA ALA A 406 -0.85 13.57 7.12
C ALA A 406 -0.62 12.13 7.59
N VAL A 407 -1.71 11.38 7.78
CA VAL A 407 -1.64 10.01 8.31
C VAL A 407 -1.88 8.99 7.19
N VAL A 408 -0.95 8.06 7.01
CA VAL A 408 -1.02 6.98 6.02
C VAL A 408 -1.30 5.65 6.71
N VAL A 409 -2.46 5.07 6.37
CA VAL A 409 -2.95 3.76 6.85
C VAL A 409 -3.50 2.90 5.71
N THR A 410 -3.19 3.28 4.47
CA THR A 410 -3.79 2.70 3.26
C THR A 410 -2.92 1.62 2.61
N TYR A 411 -1.80 1.26 3.25
CA TYR A 411 -0.82 0.28 2.77
C TYR A 411 -0.40 -0.65 3.91
N PRO A 412 -0.20 -1.95 3.63
CA PRO A 412 0.50 -2.84 4.55
C PRO A 412 1.96 -2.39 4.67
N VAL A 413 2.43 -2.23 5.90
CA VAL A 413 3.82 -1.88 6.22
C VAL A 413 4.35 -2.91 7.21
N THR A 414 5.44 -3.58 6.86
CA THR A 414 5.89 -4.78 7.58
C THR A 414 7.14 -4.55 8.43
N SER A 415 7.77 -3.37 8.34
CA SER A 415 8.93 -3.04 9.16
C SER A 415 8.96 -1.57 9.57
N GLN A 416 9.66 -1.29 10.69
CA GLN A 416 9.86 0.07 11.19
C GLN A 416 10.69 0.94 10.22
N ASP A 417 11.70 0.36 9.58
CA ASP A 417 12.55 1.06 8.61
C ASP A 417 11.77 1.48 7.37
N GLU A 418 10.89 0.60 6.89
CA GLU A 418 9.98 0.90 5.78
C GLU A 418 9.03 2.05 6.16
N ALA A 419 8.38 1.98 7.33
CA ALA A 419 7.46 3.03 7.77
C ALA A 419 8.15 4.40 7.86
N GLN A 420 9.37 4.44 8.40
CA GLN A 420 10.16 5.67 8.51
C GLN A 420 10.56 6.22 7.15
N THR A 421 10.94 5.35 6.22
CA THR A 421 11.32 5.73 4.85
C THR A 421 10.11 6.29 4.09
N MET A 422 8.96 5.62 4.17
CA MET A 422 7.71 6.10 3.58
C MET A 422 7.27 7.45 4.16
N ALA A 423 7.38 7.63 5.48
CA ALA A 423 7.03 8.89 6.14
C ALA A 423 7.90 10.05 5.64
N GLN A 424 9.23 9.83 5.54
CA GLN A 424 10.14 10.83 4.99
C GLN A 424 9.86 11.11 3.51
N ALA A 425 9.63 10.07 2.70
CA ALA A 425 9.35 10.22 1.28
C ALA A 425 8.11 11.08 1.01
N LEU A 426 7.02 10.83 1.75
CA LEU A 426 5.80 11.62 1.65
C LEU A 426 5.97 13.04 2.21
N CYS A 427 6.73 13.21 3.29
CA CYS A 427 7.05 14.53 3.84
C CYS A 427 7.86 15.39 2.85
N ASP A 428 8.81 14.78 2.14
CA ASP A 428 9.56 15.41 1.06
C ASP A 428 8.64 15.81 -0.10
N THR A 429 7.69 14.96 -0.48
CA THR A 429 6.71 15.25 -1.54
C THR A 429 5.85 16.46 -1.18
N ILE A 430 5.22 16.45 0.00
CA ILE A 430 4.39 17.57 0.49
C ILE A 430 5.20 18.88 0.56
N SER A 431 6.45 18.79 1.03
CA SER A 431 7.32 19.96 1.17
C SER A 431 7.82 20.49 -0.17
N GLY A 432 7.96 19.63 -1.19
CA GLY A 432 8.35 20.02 -2.55
C GLY A 432 7.27 20.85 -3.26
N ASP A 433 6.00 20.62 -2.93
CA ASP A 433 4.85 21.37 -3.50
C ASP A 433 4.64 22.75 -2.86
N PHE A 434 5.37 23.05 -1.79
CA PHE A 434 5.24 24.32 -1.07
C PHE A 434 5.53 25.53 -1.98
N ILE A 435 6.55 25.40 -2.83
CA ILE A 435 6.94 26.41 -3.82
C ILE A 435 7.11 25.73 -5.17
N THR A 436 6.26 26.12 -6.12
CA THR A 436 6.37 25.69 -7.52
C THR A 436 6.72 26.89 -8.40
N ALA A 437 7.28 26.64 -9.58
CA ALA A 437 7.58 27.70 -10.52
C ALA A 437 7.52 27.22 -11.96
N GLU A 438 7.12 28.12 -12.85
CA GLU A 438 7.28 27.99 -14.30
C GLU A 438 8.12 29.15 -14.79
N GLY A 439 9.01 28.90 -15.75
CA GLY A 439 9.79 29.96 -16.37
C GLY A 439 10.15 29.69 -17.81
N THR A 440 10.50 30.76 -18.51
CA THR A 440 10.91 30.74 -19.91
C THR A 440 12.16 31.59 -20.07
N CYS A 441 13.17 31.06 -20.74
CA CYS A 441 14.43 31.73 -21.01
C CYS A 441 14.85 31.61 -22.47
N LEU A 442 15.77 32.48 -22.86
CA LEU A 442 16.47 32.37 -24.13
C LEU A 442 17.21 31.03 -24.14
N GLY A 443 17.03 30.25 -25.23
CA GLY A 443 17.34 28.83 -25.28
C GLY A 443 18.69 28.45 -24.69
N ASN A 444 18.64 27.62 -23.65
CA ASN A 444 19.80 27.19 -22.87
C ASN A 444 19.81 25.67 -22.76
N ALA A 445 20.81 25.04 -23.38
CA ALA A 445 20.96 23.58 -23.45
C ALA A 445 21.51 22.96 -22.15
N GLN A 446 21.89 23.78 -21.16
CA GLN A 446 22.29 23.30 -19.83
C GLN A 446 21.10 23.18 -18.88
N LEU A 447 19.94 23.72 -19.25
CA LEU A 447 18.71 23.70 -18.46
C LEU A 447 17.93 22.40 -18.72
N ASN A 448 18.36 21.32 -18.06
CA ASN A 448 17.71 20.00 -18.12
C ASN A 448 17.14 19.61 -16.74
N PRO A 449 16.15 18.71 -16.68
CA PRO A 449 15.61 18.21 -15.42
C PRO A 449 16.68 17.51 -14.57
N GLY A 450 16.50 17.53 -13.25
CA GLY A 450 17.45 16.94 -12.30
C GLY A 450 18.57 17.88 -11.85
N LYS A 451 18.64 19.10 -12.41
CA LYS A 451 19.62 20.12 -12.04
C LYS A 451 19.00 21.21 -11.17
N THR A 452 19.84 21.81 -10.32
CA THR A 452 19.47 22.98 -9.53
C THR A 452 19.88 24.27 -10.24
N ILE A 453 18.92 25.14 -10.58
CA ILE A 453 19.16 26.47 -11.15
C ILE A 453 19.15 27.54 -10.07
N THR A 454 19.86 28.64 -10.32
CA THR A 454 19.80 29.84 -9.48
C THR A 454 18.97 30.92 -10.18
N VAL A 455 17.94 31.44 -9.52
CA VAL A 455 17.07 32.50 -10.04
C VAL A 455 17.31 33.80 -9.30
N THR A 456 17.51 34.89 -10.06
CA THR A 456 17.72 36.25 -9.54
C THR A 456 16.84 37.26 -10.27
N GLY A 457 16.71 38.47 -9.72
CA GLY A 457 15.92 39.55 -10.31
C GLY A 457 14.41 39.49 -10.05
N VAL A 458 13.94 38.58 -9.18
CA VAL A 458 12.51 38.33 -8.90
C VAL A 458 12.09 38.72 -7.47
N GLY A 459 12.94 39.47 -6.77
CA GLY A 459 12.74 39.92 -5.39
C GLY A 459 13.29 38.96 -4.34
N ASN A 460 13.60 39.47 -3.14
CA ASN A 460 14.36 38.73 -2.12
C ASN A 460 13.71 37.41 -1.68
N ASN A 461 12.37 37.32 -1.71
CA ASN A 461 11.66 36.14 -1.23
C ASN A 461 11.67 34.97 -2.24
N PHE A 462 11.77 35.27 -3.54
CA PHE A 462 11.75 34.28 -4.63
C PHE A 462 13.09 34.18 -5.36
N ASN A 463 14.08 34.98 -4.99
CA ASN A 463 15.46 34.72 -5.39
C ASN A 463 15.96 33.47 -4.65
N GLY A 464 16.71 32.62 -5.34
CA GLY A 464 17.29 31.43 -4.74
C GLY A 464 17.43 30.26 -5.69
N SER A 465 17.54 29.07 -5.12
CA SER A 465 17.82 27.83 -5.83
C SER A 465 16.54 27.03 -6.08
N TYR A 466 16.35 26.58 -7.31
CA TYR A 466 15.19 25.81 -7.75
C TYR A 466 15.63 24.51 -8.43
N PHE A 467 15.05 23.39 -8.03
CA PHE A 467 15.31 22.09 -8.64
C PHE A 467 14.37 21.85 -9.83
N VAL A 468 14.92 21.76 -11.04
CA VAL A 468 14.13 21.65 -12.28
C VAL A 468 13.59 20.23 -12.43
N THR A 469 12.27 20.10 -12.60
CA THR A 469 11.59 18.80 -12.74
C THR A 469 11.21 18.48 -14.18
N SER A 470 11.07 19.50 -15.03
CA SER A 470 10.85 19.36 -16.47
C SER A 470 11.43 20.56 -17.23
N ALA A 471 11.89 20.31 -18.45
CA ALA A 471 12.35 21.33 -19.38
C ALA A 471 11.86 21.02 -20.79
N ILE A 472 11.30 22.02 -21.47
CA ILE A 472 10.85 21.94 -22.86
C ILE A 472 11.71 22.89 -23.69
N HIS A 473 12.45 22.32 -24.62
CA HIS A 473 13.29 23.02 -25.58
C HIS A 473 12.55 23.10 -26.92
N VAL A 474 12.27 24.31 -27.38
CA VAL A 474 11.63 24.55 -28.67
C VAL A 474 12.58 25.33 -29.55
N PHE A 475 12.99 24.72 -30.66
CA PHE A 475 13.66 25.41 -31.74
C PHE A 475 12.68 25.60 -32.88
N ASN A 476 12.43 26.85 -33.23
CA ASN A 476 11.58 27.24 -34.35
C ASN A 476 12.39 28.15 -35.30
N THR A 477 12.27 27.93 -36.61
CA THR A 477 13.03 28.70 -37.61
C THR A 477 12.67 30.19 -37.67
N GLU A 478 11.46 30.57 -37.23
CA GLU A 478 10.97 31.95 -37.20
C GLU A 478 11.24 32.65 -35.86
N VAL A 479 11.07 31.93 -34.75
CA VAL A 479 11.13 32.48 -33.37
C VAL A 479 12.51 32.28 -32.72
N GLY A 480 13.27 31.27 -33.14
CA GLY A 480 14.57 30.91 -32.57
C GLY A 480 14.49 29.77 -31.54
N TYR A 481 15.49 29.71 -30.65
CA TYR A 481 15.58 28.70 -29.59
C TYR A 481 15.08 29.26 -28.26
N GLU A 482 14.08 28.62 -27.68
CA GLU A 482 13.50 28.92 -26.38
C GLU A 482 13.56 27.68 -25.48
N THR A 483 13.81 27.89 -24.17
CA THR A 483 13.63 26.84 -23.18
C THR A 483 12.60 27.28 -22.14
N SER A 484 11.57 26.47 -21.94
CA SER A 484 10.65 26.59 -20.81
C SER A 484 10.96 25.53 -19.78
N PHE A 485 10.82 25.84 -18.49
CA PHE A 485 11.10 24.91 -17.40
C PHE A 485 10.04 24.98 -16.31
N THR A 486 9.92 23.88 -15.58
CA THR A 486 8.94 23.73 -14.50
C THR A 486 9.63 23.17 -13.25
N VAL A 487 9.15 23.61 -12.09
CA VAL A 487 9.56 23.16 -10.76
C VAL A 487 8.30 22.74 -10.00
N THR A 488 8.12 21.44 -9.77
CA THR A 488 6.92 20.86 -9.13
C THR A 488 7.23 19.81 -8.06
N GLY A 489 8.44 19.80 -7.49
CA GLY A 489 8.82 18.80 -6.50
C GLY A 489 8.78 17.36 -7.04
N ARG A 490 8.32 16.40 -6.23
CA ARG A 490 8.29 14.96 -6.57
C ARG A 490 7.04 14.49 -7.29
N GLN A 491 5.97 15.29 -7.34
CA GLN A 491 4.73 14.86 -8.00
C GLN A 491 4.65 15.41 -9.44
N PRO A 492 4.39 14.52 -10.42
CA PRO A 492 3.96 14.99 -11.73
C PRO A 492 2.55 15.56 -11.56
N ASN A 493 2.39 16.88 -11.58
CA ASN A 493 1.09 17.58 -11.58
C ASN A 493 0.28 17.36 -12.88
N THR A 494 0.22 16.12 -13.34
CA THR A 494 -0.53 15.68 -14.52
C THR A 494 -1.99 15.48 -14.14
N LEU A 495 -2.88 15.64 -15.11
CA LEU A 495 -4.31 15.40 -14.89
C LEU A 495 -4.59 13.96 -14.41
N ILE A 496 -3.78 12.99 -14.84
CA ILE A 496 -3.91 11.60 -14.39
C ILE A 496 -3.53 11.48 -12.91
N ASP A 497 -2.38 12.01 -12.47
CA ASP A 497 -1.97 11.94 -11.05
C ASP A 497 -2.94 12.69 -10.11
N VAL A 498 -3.55 13.78 -10.60
CA VAL A 498 -4.57 14.53 -9.86
C VAL A 498 -5.90 13.77 -9.77
N LEU A 499 -6.30 13.04 -10.81
CA LEU A 499 -7.55 12.29 -10.86
C LEU A 499 -7.42 10.87 -10.31
N GLU A 500 -6.22 10.29 -10.34
CA GLU A 500 -5.95 9.00 -9.74
C GLU A 500 -6.08 9.13 -8.23
N PRO A 501 -6.88 8.27 -7.58
CA PRO A 501 -6.85 8.20 -6.14
C PRO A 501 -5.40 7.90 -5.75
N GLN A 502 -4.83 8.70 -4.85
CA GLN A 502 -3.45 8.64 -4.33
C GLN A 502 -3.02 7.25 -3.78
N ASN A 503 -3.92 6.28 -3.81
CA ASN A 503 -3.70 4.86 -3.60
C ASN A 503 -3.36 4.18 -4.94
N GLY A 504 -2.15 4.43 -5.48
CA GLY A 504 -1.63 3.88 -6.75
C GLY A 504 -1.42 2.36 -6.77
N HIS A 505 -2.48 1.57 -6.54
CA HIS A 505 -2.44 0.12 -6.58
C HIS A 505 -3.62 -0.42 -7.39
N HIS A 506 -3.36 -1.45 -8.19
CA HIS A 506 -4.38 -2.40 -8.61
C HIS A 506 -4.86 -3.18 -7.38
N ARG A 507 -5.66 -2.53 -6.54
CA ARG A 507 -6.34 -3.16 -5.43
C ARG A 507 -7.22 -4.26 -5.98
N THR A 508 -7.03 -5.45 -5.46
CA THR A 508 -7.97 -6.53 -5.73
C THR A 508 -9.17 -6.27 -4.84
N GLU A 509 -10.22 -5.72 -5.43
CA GLU A 509 -11.47 -5.47 -4.73
C GLU A 509 -12.22 -6.79 -4.50
N GLY A 510 -12.63 -7.02 -3.25
CA GLY A 510 -13.37 -8.21 -2.86
C GLY A 510 -12.50 -9.41 -2.48
N VAL A 511 -13.03 -10.61 -2.74
CA VAL A 511 -12.42 -11.89 -2.37
C VAL A 511 -12.22 -12.76 -3.60
N VAL A 512 -11.22 -13.64 -3.55
CA VAL A 512 -10.85 -14.49 -4.68
C VAL A 512 -10.61 -15.94 -4.23
N ILE A 513 -10.56 -16.88 -5.18
CA ILE A 513 -10.29 -18.29 -4.87
C ILE A 513 -8.80 -18.64 -4.97
N GLY A 514 -8.33 -19.63 -4.23
CA GLY A 514 -6.98 -20.16 -4.34
C GLY A 514 -6.98 -21.66 -4.12
N LEU A 515 -5.95 -22.32 -4.62
CA LEU A 515 -5.73 -23.74 -4.38
C LEU A 515 -4.50 -23.89 -3.50
N VAL A 516 -4.64 -24.57 -2.37
CA VAL A 516 -3.53 -24.77 -1.44
C VAL A 516 -2.41 -25.55 -2.11
N THR A 517 -1.20 -25.01 -2.11
CA THR A 517 0.00 -25.64 -2.68
C THR A 517 0.94 -26.17 -1.61
N ASN A 518 0.98 -25.52 -0.44
CA ASN A 518 1.88 -25.88 0.64
C ASN A 518 1.28 -25.54 2.01
N ASN A 519 1.31 -26.49 2.94
CA ASN A 519 0.85 -26.32 4.32
C ASN A 519 1.93 -26.63 5.38
N LYS A 520 3.20 -26.75 4.94
CA LYS A 520 4.35 -26.97 5.82
C LYS A 520 5.03 -25.65 6.16
N ASP A 521 4.36 -24.82 6.96
CA ASP A 521 4.87 -23.52 7.39
C ASP A 521 6.20 -23.66 8.16
N PRO A 522 7.33 -23.11 7.66
CA PRO A 522 8.62 -23.22 8.30
C PRO A 522 8.70 -22.50 9.66
N GLU A 523 7.84 -21.51 9.91
CA GLU A 523 7.78 -20.79 11.18
C GLU A 523 6.75 -21.40 12.15
N GLY A 524 5.98 -22.41 11.72
CA GLY A 524 4.99 -23.07 12.56
C GLY A 524 3.81 -22.18 12.97
N LEU A 525 3.51 -21.12 12.20
CA LEU A 525 2.44 -20.16 12.50
C LEU A 525 1.06 -20.60 11.97
N GLY A 526 0.96 -21.79 11.36
CA GLY A 526 -0.28 -22.30 10.79
C GLY A 526 -0.69 -21.61 9.49
N ARG A 527 0.27 -21.09 8.71
CA ARG A 527 0.04 -20.46 7.41
C ARG A 527 0.02 -21.50 6.28
N VAL A 528 -0.58 -21.14 5.16
CA VAL A 528 -0.53 -21.93 3.92
C VAL A 528 -0.13 -21.07 2.74
N LYS A 529 0.47 -21.68 1.72
CA LYS A 529 0.62 -21.07 0.41
C LYS A 529 -0.46 -21.57 -0.53
N VAL A 530 -0.83 -20.72 -1.47
CA VAL A 530 -1.80 -21.04 -2.52
C VAL A 530 -1.24 -20.70 -3.89
N LYS A 531 -1.85 -21.27 -4.93
CA LYS A 531 -1.80 -20.72 -6.28
C LYS A 531 -3.13 -20.10 -6.64
N PHE A 532 -3.09 -19.06 -7.47
CA PHE A 532 -4.26 -18.37 -7.97
C PHE A 532 -4.67 -18.97 -9.32
N PRO A 533 -5.86 -19.61 -9.46
CA PRO A 533 -6.23 -20.36 -10.67
C PRO A 533 -6.28 -19.55 -11.96
N TRP A 534 -6.41 -18.22 -11.89
CA TRP A 534 -6.40 -17.32 -13.05
C TRP A 534 -5.02 -16.74 -13.38
N LEU A 535 -4.01 -16.98 -12.54
CA LEU A 535 -2.62 -16.66 -12.83
C LEU A 535 -1.93 -17.88 -13.46
N THR A 536 -0.72 -17.67 -13.97
CA THR A 536 0.09 -18.74 -14.55
C THR A 536 0.50 -19.75 -13.47
N ASP A 537 0.62 -21.03 -13.84
CA ASP A 537 1.02 -22.10 -12.90
C ASP A 537 2.42 -21.93 -12.30
N SER A 538 3.22 -20.98 -12.80
CA SER A 538 4.52 -20.59 -12.25
C SER A 538 4.42 -19.77 -10.96
N GLU A 539 3.27 -19.14 -10.71
CA GLU A 539 3.10 -18.21 -9.59
C GLU A 539 2.47 -18.90 -8.38
N GLU A 540 3.13 -18.73 -7.24
CA GLU A 540 2.66 -19.17 -5.92
C GLU A 540 2.58 -17.94 -5.03
N SER A 541 1.65 -17.90 -4.08
CA SER A 541 1.54 -16.83 -3.10
C SER A 541 2.68 -16.87 -2.07
N THR A 542 2.83 -15.78 -1.32
CA THR A 542 3.49 -15.84 -0.01
C THR A 542 2.69 -16.68 0.99
N TRP A 543 3.24 -16.91 2.19
CA TRP A 543 2.54 -17.58 3.28
C TRP A 543 1.34 -16.76 3.76
N ALA A 544 0.13 -17.25 3.50
CA ALA A 544 -1.13 -16.64 3.88
C ALA A 544 -1.56 -17.09 5.29
N ARG A 545 -1.97 -16.13 6.14
CA ARG A 545 -2.57 -16.44 7.45
C ARG A 545 -4.01 -16.92 7.26
N ILE A 546 -4.45 -17.86 8.09
CA ILE A 546 -5.83 -18.37 8.07
C ILE A 546 -6.65 -17.73 9.17
N SER A 547 -7.84 -17.25 8.82
CA SER A 547 -8.86 -16.83 9.76
C SER A 547 -9.51 -18.06 10.39
N SER A 548 -9.31 -18.24 11.70
CA SER A 548 -9.93 -19.31 12.48
C SER A 548 -11.13 -18.78 13.28
N PRO A 549 -12.18 -19.58 13.54
CA PRO A 549 -13.31 -19.19 14.39
C PRO A 549 -12.91 -18.66 15.77
N MET A 550 -11.81 -19.18 16.33
CA MET A 550 -11.15 -18.67 17.52
C MET A 550 -9.65 -18.95 17.42
N ALA A 551 -8.82 -17.95 17.69
CA ALA A 551 -7.37 -18.09 17.82
C ALA A 551 -6.86 -17.19 18.95
N GLY A 552 -6.09 -17.76 19.86
CA GLY A 552 -5.54 -17.03 21.00
C GLY A 552 -4.35 -17.76 21.64
N GLN A 553 -3.78 -17.16 22.69
CA GLN A 553 -2.67 -17.75 23.40
C GLN A 553 -3.10 -19.06 24.08
N GLY A 554 -2.46 -20.18 23.72
CA GLY A 554 -2.69 -21.48 24.36
C GLY A 554 -3.97 -22.21 23.97
N GLY A 555 -4.79 -21.67 23.05
CA GLY A 555 -6.03 -22.31 22.63
C GLY A 555 -6.64 -21.71 21.37
N GLY A 556 -7.39 -22.53 20.62
CA GLY A 556 -8.08 -22.11 19.42
C GLY A 556 -8.57 -23.27 18.56
N PHE A 557 -9.25 -22.91 17.48
CA PHE A 557 -9.67 -23.86 16.45
C PHE A 557 -8.58 -23.98 15.39
N TYR A 558 -7.80 -25.07 15.47
CA TYR A 558 -6.69 -25.36 14.57
C TYR A 558 -7.07 -26.46 13.57
N TYR A 559 -7.49 -26.06 12.38
CA TYR A 559 -7.94 -26.97 11.32
C TYR A 559 -7.42 -26.47 9.97
N LEU A 560 -6.25 -26.97 9.55
CA LEU A 560 -5.61 -26.54 8.31
C LEU A 560 -6.22 -27.24 7.09
N PRO A 561 -6.33 -26.53 5.95
CA PRO A 561 -6.69 -27.16 4.68
C PRO A 561 -5.57 -28.06 4.16
N GLU A 562 -5.94 -29.06 3.36
CA GLU A 562 -5.04 -29.97 2.69
C GLU A 562 -4.53 -29.38 1.36
N ILE A 563 -3.45 -29.95 0.82
CA ILE A 563 -2.94 -29.55 -0.49
C ILE A 563 -4.00 -29.88 -1.56
N ASN A 564 -4.23 -28.92 -2.45
CA ASN A 564 -5.27 -28.85 -3.48
C ASN A 564 -6.68 -28.48 -3.01
N ASP A 565 -6.90 -28.25 -1.71
CA ASP A 565 -8.18 -27.72 -1.26
C ASP A 565 -8.42 -26.31 -1.83
N GLU A 566 -9.67 -26.04 -2.20
CA GLU A 566 -10.11 -24.73 -2.64
C GLU A 566 -10.39 -23.83 -1.44
N VAL A 567 -9.76 -22.67 -1.42
CA VAL A 567 -9.85 -21.70 -0.31
C VAL A 567 -10.27 -20.33 -0.83
N LEU A 568 -10.94 -19.56 0.04
CA LEU A 568 -11.34 -18.19 -0.24
C LEU A 568 -10.33 -17.23 0.40
N LEU A 569 -9.86 -16.24 -0.36
CA LEU A 569 -8.86 -15.27 0.05
C LEU A 569 -9.39 -13.85 0.06
N ALA A 570 -8.93 -13.08 1.03
CA ALA A 570 -8.94 -11.63 1.04
C ALA A 570 -7.50 -11.10 1.09
N PHE A 571 -7.32 -9.81 0.83
CA PHE A 571 -6.00 -9.19 0.74
C PHE A 571 -5.92 -7.97 1.66
N GLU A 572 -4.82 -7.83 2.40
CA GLU A 572 -4.61 -6.69 3.30
C GLU A 572 -4.66 -5.39 2.51
N HIS A 573 -5.61 -4.50 2.83
CA HIS A 573 -5.87 -3.26 2.08
C HIS A 573 -6.08 -3.48 0.56
N GLY A 574 -6.45 -4.69 0.13
CA GLY A 574 -6.59 -5.06 -1.29
C GLY A 574 -5.27 -5.41 -1.99
N ASP A 575 -4.15 -5.48 -1.28
CA ASP A 575 -2.83 -5.80 -1.85
C ASP A 575 -2.60 -7.31 -1.94
N ILE A 576 -2.53 -7.83 -3.18
CA ILE A 576 -2.36 -9.26 -3.48
C ILE A 576 -1.09 -9.87 -2.86
N ASN A 577 -0.10 -9.03 -2.50
CA ASN A 577 1.12 -9.45 -1.82
C ASN A 577 0.88 -9.90 -0.37
N TYR A 578 -0.26 -9.55 0.22
CA TYR A 578 -0.61 -9.82 1.63
C TYR A 578 -1.93 -10.60 1.75
N PRO A 579 -1.95 -11.89 1.37
CA PRO A 579 -3.14 -12.73 1.40
C PRO A 579 -3.53 -13.22 2.80
N TYR A 580 -4.84 -13.27 3.04
CA TYR A 580 -5.51 -13.95 4.14
C TYR A 580 -6.46 -15.01 3.61
N ILE A 581 -6.40 -16.22 4.17
CA ILE A 581 -7.42 -17.24 3.94
C ILE A 581 -8.60 -16.98 4.88
N LEU A 582 -9.79 -16.77 4.32
CA LEU A 582 -11.01 -16.61 5.08
C LEU A 582 -11.66 -17.95 5.47
N GLY A 583 -11.46 -18.97 4.64
CA GLY A 583 -12.03 -20.30 4.83
C GLY A 583 -11.82 -21.20 3.60
N ALA A 584 -12.35 -22.41 3.67
CA ALA A 584 -12.33 -23.38 2.59
C ALA A 584 -13.71 -23.51 1.91
N LEU A 585 -13.71 -23.89 0.63
CA LEU A 585 -14.89 -24.04 -0.19
C LEU A 585 -15.01 -25.47 -0.70
N TRP A 586 -16.24 -26.01 -0.67
CA TRP A 586 -16.57 -27.23 -1.41
C TRP A 586 -16.90 -26.88 -2.86
N ASN A 587 -16.63 -27.82 -3.78
CA ASN A 587 -16.76 -27.56 -5.22
C ASN A 587 -17.40 -28.75 -5.99
N GLY A 588 -17.24 -28.74 -7.31
CA GLY A 588 -17.75 -29.77 -8.21
C GLY A 588 -17.21 -31.18 -7.93
N LYS A 589 -15.98 -31.27 -7.40
CA LYS A 589 -15.23 -32.51 -7.13
C LYS A 589 -15.17 -32.82 -5.64
N ASP A 590 -14.79 -31.85 -4.83
CA ASP A 590 -14.66 -31.96 -3.38
C ASP A 590 -16.01 -31.65 -2.75
N LYS A 591 -16.73 -32.71 -2.34
CA LYS A 591 -18.10 -32.60 -1.83
C LYS A 591 -18.14 -32.47 -0.31
N PRO A 592 -19.13 -31.72 0.24
CA PRO A 592 -19.35 -31.69 1.67
C PRO A 592 -19.57 -33.10 2.23
N PRO A 593 -19.14 -33.36 3.48
CA PRO A 593 -19.29 -34.68 4.09
C PRO A 593 -20.77 -35.01 4.36
N GLY A 594 -21.11 -36.29 4.25
CA GLY A 594 -22.45 -36.82 4.50
C GLY A 594 -23.25 -37.12 3.24
N GLN A 595 -24.42 -37.73 3.41
CA GLN A 595 -25.36 -38.00 2.32
C GLN A 595 -26.35 -36.84 2.26
N LYS A 596 -26.49 -36.22 1.08
CA LYS A 596 -27.32 -35.01 0.88
C LYS A 596 -28.71 -35.13 1.52
N ASP A 597 -29.39 -36.25 1.29
CA ASP A 597 -30.76 -36.49 1.76
C ASP A 597 -30.86 -36.79 3.28
N LYS A 598 -29.71 -36.96 3.94
CA LYS A 598 -29.61 -37.07 5.40
C LYS A 598 -29.20 -35.75 6.06
N ILE A 599 -28.44 -34.91 5.36
CA ILE A 599 -28.04 -33.60 5.88
C ILE A 599 -29.26 -32.68 5.98
N VAL A 600 -30.05 -32.59 4.92
CA VAL A 600 -31.27 -31.79 4.89
C VAL A 600 -32.45 -32.73 4.69
N GLY A 601 -33.38 -32.74 5.65
CA GLY A 601 -34.60 -33.51 5.59
C GLY A 601 -35.51 -33.05 4.45
N GLY A 602 -36.49 -33.89 4.08
CA GLY A 602 -37.47 -33.54 3.04
C GLY A 602 -38.35 -32.33 3.38
N ASP A 603 -38.37 -31.92 4.65
CA ASP A 603 -39.02 -30.71 5.16
C ASP A 603 -38.15 -29.45 5.05
N GLY A 604 -36.93 -29.57 4.52
CA GLY A 604 -35.96 -28.48 4.38
C GLY A 604 -35.17 -28.15 5.64
N LYS A 605 -35.35 -28.89 6.74
CA LYS A 605 -34.57 -28.68 7.97
C LYS A 605 -33.21 -29.38 7.88
N VAL A 606 -32.21 -28.78 8.53
CA VAL A 606 -30.88 -29.39 8.65
C VAL A 606 -30.91 -30.38 9.80
N ASN A 607 -30.80 -31.66 9.48
CA ASN A 607 -30.80 -32.73 10.46
C ASN A 607 -29.39 -33.04 10.94
N HIS A 608 -28.40 -33.12 10.05
CA HIS A 608 -27.04 -33.53 10.44
C HIS A 608 -26.06 -32.34 10.42
N ARG A 609 -25.36 -32.12 11.53
CA ARG A 609 -24.15 -31.27 11.58
C ARG A 609 -22.93 -32.15 11.84
N VAL A 610 -21.96 -32.11 10.93
CA VAL A 610 -20.85 -33.06 10.89
C VAL A 610 -19.51 -32.35 10.93
N LEU A 611 -18.64 -32.78 11.84
CA LEU A 611 -17.20 -32.54 11.77
C LEU A 611 -16.55 -33.84 11.28
N LYS A 612 -15.86 -33.81 10.14
CA LYS A 612 -15.21 -35.00 9.58
C LYS A 612 -13.76 -34.72 9.19
N SER A 613 -12.85 -35.57 9.67
CA SER A 613 -11.43 -35.57 9.32
C SER A 613 -11.17 -36.28 7.99
N ARG A 614 -10.02 -35.99 7.37
CA ARG A 614 -9.55 -36.66 6.13
C ARG A 614 -9.57 -38.19 6.23
N SER A 615 -9.13 -38.75 7.36
CA SER A 615 -9.08 -40.20 7.56
C SER A 615 -10.46 -40.82 7.78
N GLY A 616 -11.50 -40.02 8.03
CA GLY A 616 -12.88 -40.48 8.20
C GLY A 616 -13.41 -40.49 9.64
N HIS A 617 -12.60 -40.11 10.64
CA HIS A 617 -13.12 -39.86 12.00
C HIS A 617 -14.15 -38.74 11.94
N HIS A 618 -15.26 -38.88 12.63
CA HIS A 618 -16.30 -37.87 12.63
C HIS A 618 -17.03 -37.72 13.96
N ILE A 619 -17.54 -36.51 14.16
CA ILE A 619 -18.52 -36.16 15.18
C ILE A 619 -19.77 -35.71 14.44
N LEU A 620 -20.92 -36.31 14.79
CA LEU A 620 -22.22 -35.99 14.21
C LEU A 620 -23.19 -35.56 15.32
N LEU A 621 -23.84 -34.42 15.10
CA LEU A 621 -25.05 -34.01 15.80
C LEU A 621 -26.23 -34.25 14.85
N ASP A 622 -27.11 -35.17 15.21
CA ASP A 622 -28.30 -35.53 14.44
C ASP A 622 -29.55 -34.99 15.15
N ASP A 623 -30.18 -33.99 14.55
CA ASP A 623 -31.41 -33.33 14.97
C ASP A 623 -32.65 -33.93 14.26
N THR A 624 -32.54 -35.11 13.65
CA THR A 624 -33.69 -35.77 13.04
C THR A 624 -34.76 -36.04 14.10
N SER A 625 -35.94 -35.44 13.91
CA SER A 625 -37.00 -35.48 14.92
C SER A 625 -37.40 -36.91 15.30
N GLY A 626 -37.36 -37.20 16.60
CA GLY A 626 -37.69 -38.50 17.18
C GLY A 626 -36.58 -39.55 17.11
N THR A 627 -35.40 -39.19 16.58
CA THR A 627 -34.19 -40.03 16.56
C THR A 627 -32.93 -39.20 16.85
N GLU A 628 -33.06 -38.15 17.65
CA GLU A 628 -31.99 -37.19 17.92
C GLU A 628 -30.81 -37.86 18.66
N LYS A 629 -29.59 -37.64 18.20
CA LYS A 629 -28.40 -38.30 18.77
C LYS A 629 -27.10 -37.53 18.54
N ILE A 630 -26.11 -37.88 19.36
CA ILE A 630 -24.71 -37.46 19.22
C ILE A 630 -23.87 -38.70 18.95
N GLU A 631 -23.06 -38.68 17.89
CA GLU A 631 -22.15 -39.78 17.54
C GLU A 631 -20.71 -39.29 17.45
N ILE A 632 -19.79 -40.05 18.04
CA ILE A 632 -18.35 -39.90 17.86
C ILE A 632 -17.83 -41.23 17.35
N ILE A 633 -17.31 -41.27 16.13
CA ILE A 633 -16.96 -42.51 15.44
C ILE A 633 -15.56 -42.39 14.84
N ASP A 634 -14.76 -43.43 15.00
CA ASP A 634 -13.44 -43.52 14.39
C ASP A 634 -13.51 -43.80 12.88
N SER A 635 -12.37 -43.68 12.20
CA SER A 635 -12.29 -43.92 10.75
C SER A 635 -12.69 -45.34 10.34
N SER A 636 -12.53 -46.32 11.24
CA SER A 636 -12.89 -47.72 10.98
C SER A 636 -14.37 -48.03 11.23
N SER A 637 -15.11 -47.10 11.86
CA SER A 637 -16.45 -47.33 12.39
C SER A 637 -16.58 -48.49 13.38
N SER A 638 -15.46 -49.00 13.89
CA SER A 638 -15.42 -50.12 14.84
C SER A 638 -15.34 -49.64 16.29
N ASN A 639 -15.06 -48.35 16.50
CA ASN A 639 -15.06 -47.72 17.82
C ASN A 639 -15.98 -46.50 17.79
N SER A 640 -16.94 -46.44 18.70
CA SER A 640 -17.94 -45.38 18.75
C SER A 640 -18.43 -45.05 20.15
N ILE A 641 -18.88 -43.81 20.32
CA ILE A 641 -19.69 -43.37 21.44
C ILE A 641 -20.96 -42.78 20.84
N VAL A 642 -22.12 -43.29 21.25
CA VAL A 642 -23.43 -42.83 20.77
C VAL A 642 -24.29 -42.46 21.96
N ILE A 643 -24.76 -41.22 21.99
CA ILE A 643 -25.74 -40.72 22.95
C ILE A 643 -27.08 -40.63 22.21
N GLN A 644 -28.01 -41.53 22.52
CA GLN A 644 -29.36 -41.53 21.96
C GLN A 644 -30.27 -40.70 22.86
N SER A 645 -30.75 -39.56 22.35
CA SER A 645 -31.56 -38.62 23.14
C SER A 645 -33.00 -39.09 23.28
N ASP A 646 -33.55 -39.74 22.25
CA ASP A 646 -34.89 -40.32 22.23
C ASP A 646 -35.07 -41.47 23.23
N LYS A 647 -34.03 -42.27 23.41
CA LYS A 647 -34.02 -43.47 24.29
C LYS A 647 -33.39 -43.22 25.65
N HIS A 648 -32.73 -42.09 25.84
CA HIS A 648 -31.93 -41.79 27.04
C HIS A 648 -30.84 -42.83 27.32
N THR A 649 -30.11 -43.27 26.28
CA THR A 649 -29.05 -44.29 26.41
C THR A 649 -27.70 -43.79 25.90
N ILE A 650 -26.61 -44.24 26.54
CA ILE A 650 -25.24 -44.05 26.06
C ILE A 650 -24.65 -45.41 25.70
N GLU A 651 -24.22 -45.58 24.46
CA GLU A 651 -23.62 -46.81 23.96
C GLU A 651 -22.14 -46.56 23.62
N VAL A 652 -21.25 -47.30 24.27
CA VAL A 652 -19.79 -47.24 24.03
C VAL A 652 -19.36 -48.56 23.39
N THR A 653 -18.95 -48.50 22.13
CA THR A 653 -18.50 -49.66 21.36
C THR A 653 -17.01 -49.57 21.11
N ALA A 654 -16.29 -50.67 21.35
CA ALA A 654 -14.91 -50.83 20.92
C ALA A 654 -14.69 -52.26 20.42
N GLN A 655 -13.93 -52.41 19.34
CA GLN A 655 -13.71 -53.72 18.72
C GLN A 655 -12.97 -54.70 19.66
N THR A 656 -12.03 -54.18 20.44
CA THR A 656 -11.10 -55.00 21.23
C THR A 656 -11.32 -54.85 22.73
N LYS A 657 -11.31 -53.62 23.25
CA LYS A 657 -11.24 -53.36 24.68
C LYS A 657 -11.79 -51.99 25.04
N VAL A 658 -12.56 -51.91 26.13
CA VAL A 658 -12.98 -50.65 26.77
C VAL A 658 -12.35 -50.60 28.16
N VAL A 659 -11.69 -49.49 28.50
CA VAL A 659 -11.08 -49.29 29.81
C VAL A 659 -11.49 -47.93 30.36
N VAL A 660 -12.15 -47.93 31.51
CA VAL A 660 -12.51 -46.72 32.27
C VAL A 660 -11.61 -46.66 33.50
N LYS A 661 -10.96 -45.52 33.75
CA LYS A 661 -10.03 -45.34 34.89
C LYS A 661 -10.37 -44.09 35.68
N ALA A 662 -10.23 -44.17 37.00
CA ALA A 662 -10.33 -43.04 37.93
C ALA A 662 -9.29 -43.21 39.04
N GLY A 663 -8.18 -42.48 38.96
CA GLY A 663 -7.04 -42.65 39.87
C GLY A 663 -6.52 -44.10 39.86
N GLY A 664 -6.57 -44.76 41.03
CA GLY A 664 -6.19 -46.17 41.17
C GLY A 664 -7.31 -47.18 40.87
N LEU A 665 -8.50 -46.72 40.46
CA LEU A 665 -9.64 -47.57 40.11
C LEU A 665 -9.69 -47.83 38.59
N SER A 666 -10.10 -49.02 38.17
CA SER A 666 -10.39 -49.28 36.75
C SER A 666 -11.51 -50.28 36.52
N ILE A 667 -12.24 -50.11 35.42
CA ILE A 667 -13.18 -51.07 34.83
C ILE A 667 -12.68 -51.43 33.44
N THR A 668 -12.57 -52.71 33.14
CA THR A 668 -12.07 -53.22 31.87
C THR A 668 -13.05 -54.22 31.29
N LEU A 669 -13.50 -53.97 30.05
CA LEU A 669 -14.24 -54.92 29.21
C LEU A 669 -13.28 -55.36 28.09
N ASP A 670 -12.99 -56.66 27.99
CA ASP A 670 -11.99 -57.17 27.06
C ASP A 670 -12.58 -58.31 26.22
N ASN A 671 -12.76 -58.05 24.93
CA ASN A 671 -13.35 -58.99 23.98
C ASN A 671 -12.40 -60.15 23.65
N GLN A 672 -11.09 -59.93 23.68
CA GLN A 672 -10.12 -61.00 23.35
C GLN A 672 -10.07 -62.06 24.44
N SER A 673 -10.11 -61.63 25.70
CA SER A 673 -10.11 -62.52 26.87
C SER A 673 -11.51 -62.89 27.36
N GLN A 674 -12.56 -62.34 26.73
CA GLN A 674 -13.97 -62.51 27.13
C GLN A 674 -14.14 -62.24 28.62
N SER A 675 -13.63 -61.08 29.07
CA SER A 675 -13.53 -60.77 30.50
C SER A 675 -14.02 -59.38 30.88
N ILE A 676 -14.50 -59.27 32.12
CA ILE A 676 -14.87 -58.02 32.78
C ILE A 676 -14.05 -57.91 34.06
N GLU A 677 -13.27 -56.86 34.23
CA GLU A 677 -12.44 -56.66 35.43
C GLU A 677 -12.73 -55.30 36.09
N LEU A 678 -12.91 -55.30 37.40
CA LEU A 678 -12.87 -54.11 38.25
C LEU A 678 -11.66 -54.20 39.18
N SER A 679 -10.88 -53.14 39.31
CA SER A 679 -9.73 -53.11 40.22
C SER A 679 -9.64 -51.78 40.96
N GLY A 680 -9.14 -51.80 42.20
CA GLY A 680 -9.03 -50.63 43.06
C GLY A 680 -8.55 -50.95 44.48
N GLY A 681 -7.70 -50.09 45.06
CA GLY A 681 -7.28 -50.22 46.46
C GLY A 681 -6.57 -51.54 46.79
N GLY A 682 -5.82 -52.11 45.84
CA GLY A 682 -5.16 -53.41 45.97
C GLY A 682 -6.10 -54.61 45.82
N ARG A 683 -7.39 -54.39 45.55
CA ARG A 683 -8.41 -55.42 45.32
C ARG A 683 -8.75 -55.50 43.84
N LYS A 684 -9.12 -56.68 43.36
CA LYS A 684 -9.56 -56.93 42.00
C LYS A 684 -10.72 -57.91 41.98
N MET A 685 -11.76 -57.60 41.22
CA MET A 685 -12.84 -58.49 40.84
C MET A 685 -12.73 -58.76 39.34
N ALA A 686 -12.63 -60.02 38.92
CA ALA A 686 -12.57 -60.38 37.51
C ALA A 686 -13.59 -61.47 37.17
N MET A 687 -14.41 -61.23 36.16
CA MET A 687 -15.29 -62.21 35.56
C MET A 687 -14.63 -62.76 34.29
N ARG A 688 -14.40 -64.08 34.25
CA ARG A 688 -13.81 -64.80 33.11
C ARG A 688 -14.48 -66.17 32.97
N ASN A 689 -14.88 -66.55 31.77
CA ASN A 689 -15.48 -67.88 31.50
C ASN A 689 -16.64 -68.25 32.45
N GLY A 690 -17.48 -67.29 32.81
CA GLY A 690 -18.61 -67.50 33.73
C GLY A 690 -18.25 -67.62 35.21
N GLN A 691 -16.98 -67.44 35.60
CA GLN A 691 -16.54 -67.41 37.00
C GLN A 691 -16.17 -65.99 37.43
N ILE A 692 -16.51 -65.64 38.68
CA ILE A 692 -16.11 -64.38 39.32
C ILE A 692 -15.00 -64.68 40.34
N GLN A 693 -13.87 -64.00 40.21
CA GLN A 693 -12.71 -64.11 41.10
C GLN A 693 -12.49 -62.78 41.84
N PHE A 694 -12.29 -62.85 43.15
CA PHE A 694 -11.89 -61.73 43.99
C PHE A 694 -10.46 -61.98 44.49
N THR A 695 -9.55 -61.02 44.28
CA THR A 695 -8.15 -61.08 44.73
C THR A 695 -7.73 -59.79 45.40
#